data_AF-A0A7V9FLK7-F1
#
_entry.id   AF-A0A7V9FLK7-F1
#
_cell.length_a   1.000
_cell.length_b   1.000
_cell.length_c   1.000
_cell.angle_alpha   90.00
_cell.angle_beta   90.00
_cell.angle_gamma   90.00
#
_symmetry.space_group_name_H-M   'P 1'
#
loop_
_entity.id
_entity.type
_entity.pdbx_description
1 polymer ?
#
loop_
_entity_poly.entity_id
_entity_poly.type
_entity_poly.pdbx_seq_one_letter_code
_entity_poly.pdbx_strand_id
1 'polypeptide(L)'
;MKLRLLLLPVLVLVLAVGGVIAGAQALTGQELDPARNLSLPCEAVSTPGLVPRSAKNIAHVANACGFVGTDVEFQSRTAADGTVHDYAFIGSMGAGLRIFDVTDPAHPVGAGAYTDPGWEVDIQVRGDRAAIGFDPVIVGINVSACLRQKAGNATKGGIDILRLDFDPQTASFSPSLVDCYLNNGSGGAHNVTMHPSGEWLSVDTASSGLEVVDLRGPTAVFNRKLPVTLVGSVHDVSFSADGNTMYTASPGQGTYVVDVTNVLPDGARQIAFIPNNTQPGGSANPKNTTISHQADVSSDGAILGFTDERGGGLTQTSCNTDPNGVIGGIHWWALQPIGGLAQTADASPSTPRRLGTWFYPNPGLALDLLAPALATIGRAERACTIHMFRNGGTGSVSPGPIAPGYDGVSRLGPRELVVAHYGAGVWNLDFSGPPSAADGIVEDFRTDWGNTRGWNVMPGAETWSAKEYKGYVYTGDMGRGFDVYALTSCSGVGCLVRPTNTPGRAKGGGQAPGEPAELSILSGPSKGGKATFGFDVAYVTGQAAPTGTLTFHDKAAGRKVEATAIDSLTIAGAKASITGRATVDGVPGISFFAEVEDVGKEADAFRIVLGDGYAAGGILLKGNIEVTGGLVAP
;
A
#
# COMPACT_ATOMS: atom_id res chain seq x y z
N MET A 1 -14.05 40.58 50.25
CA MET A 1 -14.11 39.13 50.48
C MET A 1 -13.76 38.41 49.18
N LYS A 2 -12.47 38.26 48.86
CA LYS A 2 -11.98 37.39 47.78
C LYS A 2 -10.64 36.81 48.21
N LEU A 3 -10.59 35.49 48.08
CA LEU A 3 -9.65 34.55 48.66
C LEU A 3 -8.29 34.64 47.95
N ARG A 4 -7.19 34.63 48.73
CA ARG A 4 -5.83 34.34 48.24
C ARG A 4 -5.73 32.84 47.99
N LEU A 5 -5.23 32.41 46.83
CA LEU A 5 -4.59 31.10 46.67
C LEU A 5 -3.26 31.31 45.93
N LEU A 6 -2.17 30.86 46.55
CA LEU A 6 -0.82 30.89 46.02
C LEU A 6 -0.70 29.94 44.83
N LEU A 7 -0.09 30.41 43.73
CA LEU A 7 0.44 29.58 42.66
C LEU A 7 1.89 29.22 42.98
N LEU A 8 2.17 27.93 43.21
CA LEU A 8 3.52 27.36 43.06
C LEU A 8 3.81 27.16 41.56
N PRO A 9 5.01 27.49 41.05
CA PRO A 9 5.42 27.03 39.74
C PRO A 9 5.88 25.56 39.85
N VAL A 10 5.08 24.63 39.33
CA VAL A 10 5.55 23.27 39.04
C VAL A 10 6.38 23.36 37.76
N LEU A 11 7.69 23.28 37.92
CA LEU A 11 8.65 23.10 36.82
C LEU A 11 8.48 21.67 36.29
N VAL A 12 7.62 21.48 35.28
CA VAL A 12 7.57 20.23 34.50
C VAL A 12 8.72 20.27 33.52
N LEU A 13 9.80 19.56 33.86
CA LEU A 13 10.88 19.26 32.94
C LEU A 13 10.34 18.24 31.91
N VAL A 14 9.91 18.72 30.74
CA VAL A 14 9.60 17.87 29.59
C VAL A 14 10.93 17.38 29.01
N LEU A 15 11.35 16.18 29.42
CA LEU A 15 12.39 15.43 28.73
C LEU A 15 11.77 14.86 27.45
N ALA A 16 11.92 15.59 26.35
CA ALA A 16 11.71 15.08 25.02
C ALA A 16 12.85 14.11 24.69
N VAL A 17 12.57 12.80 24.79
CA VAL A 17 13.44 11.75 24.24
C VAL A 17 12.59 10.98 23.24
N GLY A 18 12.53 11.52 22.02
CA GLY A 18 12.01 10.82 20.84
C GLY A 18 13.17 10.15 20.13
N GLY A 19 13.37 8.85 20.38
CA GLY A 19 14.25 8.00 19.57
C GLY A 19 13.47 7.43 18.40
N VAL A 20 13.88 7.80 17.18
CA VAL A 20 13.25 7.38 15.92
C VAL A 20 13.82 6.00 15.53
N ILE A 21 13.00 4.95 15.56
CA ILE A 21 13.38 3.59 15.14
C ILE A 21 13.12 3.48 13.62
N ALA A 22 14.11 3.77 12.77
CA ALA A 22 14.01 3.54 11.32
C ALA A 22 14.06 2.04 10.94
N GLY A 23 13.28 1.65 9.94
CA GLY A 23 12.74 0.30 9.72
C GLY A 23 11.21 0.31 9.86
N ALA A 24 10.74 1.28 10.63
CA ALA A 24 9.35 1.66 10.83
C ALA A 24 9.30 3.19 10.96
N GLN A 25 9.07 3.92 9.87
CA GLN A 25 8.89 5.37 10.03
C GLN A 25 7.56 5.62 10.75
N ALA A 26 7.63 5.83 12.07
CA ALA A 26 6.51 6.25 12.89
C ALA A 26 6.32 7.75 12.72
N LEU A 27 5.21 8.14 12.08
CA LEU A 27 4.82 9.54 12.04
C LEU A 27 4.19 9.93 13.37
N THR A 28 4.68 11.00 13.98
CA THR A 28 4.10 11.56 15.20
C THR A 28 2.64 11.90 14.96
N GLY A 29 1.73 11.34 15.77
CA GLY A 29 0.29 11.50 15.61
C GLY A 29 -0.11 12.96 15.45
N GLN A 30 -0.55 13.33 14.25
CA GLN A 30 -1.12 14.64 14.01
C GLN A 30 -2.61 14.60 14.31
N GLU A 31 -3.03 15.49 15.21
CA GLU A 31 -4.40 15.71 15.67
C GLU A 31 -5.23 16.43 14.58
N LEU A 32 -5.28 15.86 13.37
CA LEU A 32 -5.95 16.45 12.20
C LEU A 32 -7.06 15.58 11.63
N ASP A 33 -7.43 14.49 12.32
CA ASP A 33 -8.47 13.59 11.82
C ASP A 33 -9.84 13.79 12.52
N PRO A 34 -10.82 14.45 11.87
CA PRO A 34 -12.18 14.56 12.39
C PRO A 34 -12.95 13.23 12.39
N ALA A 35 -12.49 12.22 11.64
CA ALA A 35 -13.09 10.89 11.52
C ALA A 35 -12.48 9.84 12.47
N ARG A 36 -11.39 10.16 13.18
CA ARG A 36 -10.67 9.23 14.09
C ARG A 36 -10.29 7.92 13.41
N ASN A 37 -9.79 7.98 12.19
CA ASN A 37 -9.33 6.83 11.44
C ASN A 37 -7.99 6.35 12.03
N LEU A 38 -8.07 5.31 12.85
CA LEU A 38 -6.92 4.76 13.57
C LEU A 38 -6.23 3.72 12.67
N SER A 39 -4.95 3.95 12.42
CA SER A 39 -4.05 2.90 11.92
C SER A 39 -3.57 2.04 13.08
N LEU A 40 -3.05 0.85 12.77
CA LEU A 40 -2.35 0.07 13.78
C LEU A 40 -1.07 0.80 14.19
N PRO A 41 -0.72 0.78 15.48
CA PRO A 41 0.50 1.40 15.93
C PRO A 41 1.70 0.69 15.29
N CYS A 42 2.76 1.43 15.00
CA CYS A 42 3.95 0.91 14.34
C CYS A 42 4.45 -0.38 15.01
N GLU A 43 4.54 -0.43 16.33
CA GLU A 43 4.96 -1.63 17.06
C GLU A 43 4.14 -2.90 16.75
N ALA A 44 2.92 -2.78 16.25
CA ALA A 44 2.07 -3.90 15.83
C ALA A 44 2.28 -4.35 14.38
N VAL A 45 2.72 -3.46 13.47
CA VAL A 45 2.79 -3.71 12.01
C VAL A 45 4.20 -3.65 11.42
N SER A 46 5.08 -2.90 12.06
CA SER A 46 6.37 -2.47 11.54
C SER A 46 7.53 -3.36 12.01
N THR A 47 7.21 -4.58 12.43
CA THR A 47 8.22 -5.54 12.88
C THR A 47 8.66 -6.41 11.73
N PRO A 48 9.95 -6.40 11.32
CA PRO A 48 10.45 -7.50 10.53
C PRO A 48 10.32 -8.74 11.41
N GLY A 49 9.53 -9.71 10.92
CA GLY A 49 9.06 -10.89 11.64
C GLY A 49 7.56 -10.94 11.94
N LEU A 50 6.76 -9.95 11.50
CA LEU A 50 5.41 -10.32 11.10
C LEU A 50 5.51 -11.29 9.94
N VAL A 51 5.24 -12.54 10.26
CA VAL A 51 5.17 -13.62 9.28
C VAL A 51 3.86 -13.45 8.51
N PRO A 52 3.87 -13.54 7.17
CA PRO A 52 2.64 -13.50 6.41
C PRO A 52 1.72 -14.63 6.85
N ARG A 53 0.42 -14.33 6.97
CA ARG A 53 -0.61 -15.36 7.22
C ARG A 53 -0.64 -16.37 6.10
N SER A 54 -0.33 -15.93 4.89
CA SER A 54 -0.05 -16.76 3.73
C SER A 54 0.76 -15.96 2.72
N ALA A 55 1.73 -16.61 2.08
CA ALA A 55 2.50 -15.98 1.01
C ALA A 55 2.98 -17.02 0.00
N LYS A 56 3.11 -16.59 -1.24
CA LYS A 56 3.67 -17.35 -2.35
C LYS A 56 4.26 -16.37 -3.35
N ASN A 57 5.54 -16.52 -3.69
CA ASN A 57 6.23 -15.72 -4.69
C ASN A 57 6.20 -14.18 -4.49
N ILE A 58 5.70 -13.69 -3.37
CA ILE A 58 5.71 -12.28 -2.98
C ILE A 58 6.11 -12.22 -1.52
N ALA A 59 7.14 -11.44 -1.21
CA ALA A 59 7.65 -11.29 0.15
C ALA A 59 7.59 -9.83 0.57
N HIS A 60 7.18 -9.59 1.81
CA HIS A 60 7.21 -8.26 2.41
C HIS A 60 8.66 -7.79 2.59
N VAL A 61 8.90 -6.51 2.28
CA VAL A 61 10.22 -5.88 2.22
C VAL A 61 10.34 -4.80 3.31
N ALA A 62 9.41 -3.84 3.31
CA ALA A 62 9.45 -2.68 4.19
C ALA A 62 8.06 -2.16 4.49
N ASN A 63 7.96 -1.33 5.53
CA ASN A 63 6.71 -0.69 5.93
C ASN A 63 6.96 0.71 6.51
N ALA A 64 6.14 1.69 6.11
CA ALA A 64 5.98 2.95 6.82
C ALA A 64 4.58 2.98 7.45
N CYS A 65 4.51 3.30 8.74
CA CYS A 65 3.35 3.04 9.59
C CYS A 65 2.89 4.29 10.35
N GLY A 66 1.86 4.13 11.17
CA GLY A 66 1.29 5.23 11.96
C GLY A 66 0.34 6.11 11.17
N PHE A 67 -0.15 5.62 10.02
CA PHE A 67 -1.18 6.27 9.22
C PHE A 67 -2.02 5.28 8.44
N VAL A 68 -3.17 5.74 7.92
CA VAL A 68 -4.07 4.97 7.06
C VAL A 68 -3.72 5.30 5.60
N GLY A 69 -3.07 4.38 4.89
CA GLY A 69 -2.69 4.58 3.49
C GLY A 69 -3.83 4.21 2.53
N THR A 70 -3.96 4.94 1.43
CA THR A 70 -5.00 4.75 0.39
C THR A 70 -4.38 4.54 -0.99
N ASP A 71 -4.59 5.42 -1.97
CA ASP A 71 -3.97 5.27 -3.29
C ASP A 71 -2.47 5.59 -3.26
N VAL A 72 -1.72 4.99 -4.18
CA VAL A 72 -0.27 5.17 -4.33
C VAL A 72 0.06 5.57 -5.77
N GLU A 73 0.90 6.58 -5.96
CA GLU A 73 1.42 6.99 -7.26
C GLU A 73 2.94 7.12 -7.26
N PHE A 74 3.58 7.08 -8.44
CA PHE A 74 5.04 7.10 -8.53
C PHE A 74 5.57 8.11 -9.51
N GLN A 75 6.73 8.68 -9.18
CA GLN A 75 7.46 9.52 -10.11
C GLN A 75 8.93 9.58 -9.70
N SER A 76 9.85 9.63 -10.66
CA SER A 76 11.25 9.92 -10.37
C SER A 76 11.57 11.42 -10.40
N ARG A 77 12.65 11.85 -9.74
CA ARG A 77 13.28 13.17 -9.91
C ARG A 77 14.81 13.03 -9.94
N THR A 78 15.48 14.00 -10.54
CA THR A 78 16.94 14.07 -10.53
C THR A 78 17.40 15.18 -9.59
N ALA A 79 18.24 14.83 -8.60
CA ALA A 79 18.88 15.76 -7.70
C ALA A 79 19.98 16.59 -8.40
N ALA A 80 20.48 17.63 -7.74
CA ALA A 80 21.44 18.57 -8.31
C ALA A 80 22.80 17.94 -8.64
N ASP A 81 23.14 16.85 -7.97
CA ASP A 81 24.34 16.03 -8.20
C ASP A 81 24.19 15.03 -9.37
N GLY A 82 22.98 14.93 -9.95
CA GLY A 82 22.66 14.00 -11.03
C GLY A 82 22.08 12.66 -10.58
N THR A 83 21.96 12.42 -9.26
CA THR A 83 21.35 11.20 -8.72
C THR A 83 19.85 11.16 -9.05
N VAL A 84 19.36 10.02 -9.54
CA VAL A 84 17.93 9.82 -9.80
C VAL A 84 17.30 9.18 -8.56
N HIS A 85 16.32 9.88 -8.01
CA HIS A 85 15.51 9.41 -6.90
C HIS A 85 14.13 8.97 -7.39
N ASP A 86 13.61 7.92 -6.79
CA ASP A 86 12.29 7.36 -7.07
C ASP A 86 11.35 7.65 -5.91
N TYR A 87 10.17 8.21 -6.17
CA TYR A 87 9.23 8.61 -5.12
C TYR A 87 7.91 7.88 -5.23
N ALA A 88 7.39 7.46 -4.08
CA ALA A 88 6.01 7.04 -3.90
C ALA A 88 5.23 8.17 -3.22
N PHE A 89 4.12 8.54 -3.83
CA PHE A 89 3.12 9.49 -3.34
C PHE A 89 1.99 8.64 -2.80
N ILE A 90 1.59 8.81 -1.55
CA ILE A 90 0.58 7.98 -0.90
C ILE A 90 -0.50 8.89 -0.33
N GLY A 91 -1.74 8.64 -0.75
CA GLY A 91 -2.91 9.21 -0.14
C GLY A 91 -3.04 8.74 1.31
N SER A 92 -3.51 9.62 2.18
CA SER A 92 -3.77 9.28 3.57
C SER A 92 -5.15 9.73 3.99
N MET A 93 -5.94 8.77 4.46
CA MET A 93 -7.11 9.15 5.26
C MET A 93 -6.62 9.89 6.51
N GLY A 94 -7.16 11.08 6.72
CA GLY A 94 -6.91 11.99 7.83
C GLY A 94 -5.75 12.96 7.64
N ALA A 95 -4.93 12.85 6.60
CA ALA A 95 -3.67 13.61 6.50
C ALA A 95 -3.20 13.99 5.09
N GLY A 96 -4.09 13.98 4.10
CA GLY A 96 -3.79 14.44 2.74
C GLY A 96 -2.81 13.52 2.00
N LEU A 97 -1.63 14.04 1.66
CA LEU A 97 -0.61 13.36 0.85
C LEU A 97 0.69 13.17 1.65
N ARG A 98 1.27 11.98 1.55
CA ARG A 98 2.63 11.68 2.02
C ARG A 98 3.52 11.28 0.86
N ILE A 99 4.78 11.67 0.91
CA ILE A 99 5.76 11.39 -0.14
C ILE A 99 6.93 10.68 0.50
N PHE A 100 7.32 9.54 -0.06
CA PHE A 100 8.48 8.77 0.37
C PHE A 100 9.44 8.61 -0.80
N ASP A 101 10.73 8.87 -0.55
CA ASP A 101 11.81 8.36 -1.38
C ASP A 101 11.89 6.85 -1.20
N VAL A 102 11.74 6.12 -2.30
CA VAL A 102 11.76 4.66 -2.41
C VAL A 102 12.87 4.19 -3.36
N THR A 103 13.89 5.02 -3.57
CA THR A 103 15.11 4.67 -4.34
C THR A 103 15.77 3.42 -3.78
N ASP A 104 15.74 3.27 -2.45
CA ASP A 104 15.95 1.99 -1.77
C ASP A 104 14.60 1.46 -1.25
N PRO A 105 13.97 0.48 -1.93
CA PRO A 105 12.69 -0.08 -1.53
C PRO A 105 12.71 -0.78 -0.15
N ALA A 106 13.89 -1.18 0.33
CA ALA A 106 14.05 -1.75 1.67
C ALA A 106 14.06 -0.69 2.78
N HIS A 107 14.30 0.57 2.42
CA HIS A 107 14.37 1.68 3.35
C HIS A 107 13.63 2.93 2.84
N PRO A 108 12.29 2.90 2.74
CA PRO A 108 11.53 4.09 2.38
C PRO A 108 11.77 5.25 3.36
N VAL A 109 12.06 6.44 2.82
CA VAL A 109 12.35 7.65 3.62
C VAL A 109 11.35 8.74 3.29
N GLY A 110 10.70 9.33 4.31
CA GLY A 110 9.84 10.50 4.11
C GLY A 110 10.56 11.65 3.40
N ALA A 111 10.01 12.06 2.25
CA ALA A 111 10.55 13.08 1.36
C ALA A 111 9.68 14.34 1.27
N GLY A 112 8.49 14.33 1.88
CA GLY A 112 7.59 15.49 1.91
C GLY A 112 6.18 15.08 2.30
N ALA A 113 5.34 16.07 2.61
CA ALA A 113 3.93 15.83 2.90
C ALA A 113 3.09 17.09 2.64
N TYR A 114 1.83 16.88 2.34
CA TYR A 114 0.78 17.91 2.38
C TYR A 114 -0.29 17.45 3.35
N THR A 115 -0.39 18.13 4.49
CA THR A 115 -1.33 17.79 5.54
C THR A 115 -2.57 18.67 5.42
N ASP A 116 -3.63 18.11 4.87
CA ASP A 116 -4.98 18.66 5.01
C ASP A 116 -5.87 17.56 5.59
N PRO A 117 -6.68 17.83 6.64
CA PRO A 117 -7.70 16.89 7.10
C PRO A 117 -8.47 16.28 5.92
N GLY A 118 -8.73 14.97 5.99
CA GLY A 118 -9.83 14.44 5.20
C GLY A 118 -9.99 12.98 4.98
N TRP A 119 -11.21 12.61 4.58
CA TRP A 119 -11.60 11.23 4.41
C TRP A 119 -11.44 10.81 2.96
N GLU A 120 -10.98 9.56 2.81
CA GLU A 120 -10.82 8.84 1.55
C GLU A 120 -10.13 9.64 0.45
N VAL A 121 -8.82 9.47 0.41
CA VAL A 121 -7.94 10.23 -0.44
C VAL A 121 -7.50 9.35 -1.60
N ASP A 122 -8.15 9.53 -2.74
CA ASP A 122 -7.56 9.15 -4.01
C ASP A 122 -6.59 10.24 -4.47
N ILE A 123 -5.46 9.86 -5.06
CA ILE A 123 -4.44 10.82 -5.48
C ILE A 123 -4.04 10.59 -6.92
N GLN A 124 -3.77 11.67 -7.64
CA GLN A 124 -3.26 11.61 -8.99
C GLN A 124 -2.05 12.52 -9.10
N VAL A 125 -0.94 12.00 -9.60
CA VAL A 125 0.31 12.76 -9.75
C VAL A 125 0.64 12.88 -11.23
N ARG A 126 1.09 14.06 -11.65
CA ARG A 126 1.60 14.28 -13.00
C ARG A 126 2.53 15.49 -13.05
N GLY A 127 3.79 15.25 -13.39
CA GLY A 127 4.77 16.33 -13.42
C GLY A 127 4.88 16.96 -12.05
N ASP A 128 4.76 18.29 -11.97
CA ASP A 128 4.80 19.04 -10.70
C ASP A 128 3.40 19.36 -10.16
N ARG A 129 2.38 18.57 -10.54
CA ARG A 129 1.01 18.69 -10.04
C ARG A 129 0.56 17.40 -9.37
N ALA A 130 -0.21 17.56 -8.29
CA ALA A 130 -1.00 16.47 -7.72
C ALA A 130 -2.46 16.93 -7.58
N ALA A 131 -3.39 15.99 -7.72
CA ALA A 131 -4.79 16.18 -7.35
C ALA A 131 -5.13 15.19 -6.24
N ILE A 132 -5.89 15.65 -5.25
CA ILE A 132 -6.30 14.88 -4.08
C ILE A 132 -7.82 14.90 -4.05
N GLY A 133 -8.45 13.73 -4.24
CA GLY A 133 -9.89 13.54 -4.09
C GLY A 133 -10.29 13.47 -2.62
N PHE A 134 -11.49 13.94 -2.31
CA PHE A 134 -12.05 13.90 -0.98
C PHE A 134 -13.50 13.44 -1.00
N ASP A 135 -13.77 12.32 -0.33
CA ASP A 135 -15.10 11.71 -0.27
C ASP A 135 -15.74 11.78 1.13
N PRO A 136 -16.96 12.34 1.30
CA PRO A 136 -17.58 12.52 2.62
C PRO A 136 -18.50 11.36 3.05
N VAL A 137 -18.33 10.12 2.57
CA VAL A 137 -19.35 9.05 2.70
C VAL A 137 -19.72 8.71 4.15
N ILE A 138 -18.85 8.91 5.15
CA ILE A 138 -19.14 8.42 6.52
C ILE A 138 -18.90 9.44 7.66
N VAL A 139 -18.01 10.44 7.55
CA VAL A 139 -17.81 11.42 8.66
C VAL A 139 -17.37 12.80 8.19
N GLY A 140 -18.22 13.82 8.39
CA GLY A 140 -17.85 15.25 8.25
C GLY A 140 -17.90 15.77 6.81
N ILE A 141 -18.44 16.99 6.64
CA ILE A 141 -19.07 17.40 5.37
C ILE A 141 -18.28 18.37 4.50
N ASN A 142 -17.00 18.53 4.79
CA ASN A 142 -15.99 19.22 3.97
C ASN A 142 -14.67 18.94 4.67
N VAL A 143 -13.82 18.15 4.03
CA VAL A 143 -12.64 17.64 4.71
C VAL A 143 -11.40 18.50 4.48
N SER A 144 -11.17 18.99 3.26
CA SER A 144 -10.14 19.99 2.99
C SER A 144 -10.50 21.35 3.58
N ALA A 145 -9.49 22.09 4.05
CA ALA A 145 -9.63 23.45 4.52
C ALA A 145 -10.11 24.41 3.41
N CYS A 146 -9.63 24.21 2.19
CA CYS A 146 -10.04 25.01 1.04
C CYS A 146 -11.48 24.71 0.64
N LEU A 147 -11.87 23.43 0.61
CA LEU A 147 -13.24 23.02 0.31
C LEU A 147 -14.23 23.59 1.35
N ARG A 148 -13.88 23.55 2.65
CA ARG A 148 -14.67 24.21 3.72
C ARG A 148 -14.92 25.69 3.43
N GLN A 149 -13.87 26.40 3.00
CA GLN A 149 -13.99 27.82 2.69
C GLN A 149 -14.92 28.07 1.47
N LYS A 150 -14.83 27.24 0.43
CA LYS A 150 -15.67 27.37 -0.77
C LYS A 150 -17.11 26.91 -0.53
N ALA A 151 -17.33 25.91 0.30
CA ALA A 151 -18.65 25.33 0.55
C ALA A 151 -19.50 26.13 1.54
N GLY A 152 -18.89 26.90 2.45
CA GLY A 152 -19.62 27.55 3.54
C GLY A 152 -20.33 26.50 4.42
N ASN A 153 -21.67 26.56 4.49
CA ASN A 153 -22.49 25.58 5.22
C ASN A 153 -22.93 24.36 4.38
N ALA A 154 -22.49 24.25 3.12
CA ALA A 154 -22.90 23.19 2.21
C ALA A 154 -22.13 21.88 2.46
N THR A 155 -22.80 20.76 2.18
CA THR A 155 -22.34 19.39 2.40
C THR A 155 -21.75 18.81 1.11
N LYS A 156 -20.49 19.09 0.77
CA LYS A 156 -19.92 18.76 -0.54
C LYS A 156 -18.46 18.33 -0.45
N GLY A 157 -18.06 17.27 -1.16
CA GLY A 157 -16.65 16.98 -1.36
C GLY A 157 -16.12 17.68 -2.62
N GLY A 158 -14.90 17.31 -2.99
CA GLY A 158 -14.17 18.01 -4.03
C GLY A 158 -12.74 17.52 -4.12
N ILE A 159 -11.90 18.32 -4.76
CA ILE A 159 -10.50 18.03 -4.96
C ILE A 159 -9.63 19.18 -4.48
N ASP A 160 -8.46 18.87 -3.91
CA ASP A 160 -7.36 19.84 -3.82
C ASP A 160 -6.38 19.61 -4.95
N ILE A 161 -5.84 20.71 -5.47
CA ILE A 161 -4.84 20.70 -6.52
C ILE A 161 -3.57 21.30 -5.94
N LEU A 162 -2.53 20.49 -5.92
CA LEU A 162 -1.25 20.85 -5.35
C LEU A 162 -0.22 21.08 -6.46
N ARG A 163 0.70 22.00 -6.18
CA ARG A 163 1.99 22.07 -6.84
C ARG A 163 3.01 21.31 -6.01
N LEU A 164 3.77 20.45 -6.68
CA LEU A 164 4.85 19.66 -6.09
C LEU A 164 6.18 20.39 -6.30
N ASP A 165 6.54 21.29 -5.38
CA ASP A 165 7.82 22.00 -5.45
C ASP A 165 8.96 21.06 -5.01
N PHE A 166 9.71 20.54 -5.98
CA PHE A 166 10.87 19.66 -5.74
C PHE A 166 12.15 20.48 -5.53
N ASP A 167 12.84 20.25 -4.42
CA ASP A 167 14.17 20.81 -4.15
C ASP A 167 15.26 19.81 -4.57
N PRO A 168 16.02 20.07 -5.65
CA PRO A 168 17.06 19.16 -6.12
C PRO A 168 18.30 19.14 -5.20
N GLN A 169 18.47 20.08 -4.26
CA GLN A 169 19.61 20.06 -3.33
C GLN A 169 19.40 19.06 -2.20
N THR A 170 18.15 18.91 -1.74
CA THR A 170 17.78 18.03 -0.62
C THR A 170 17.05 16.77 -1.08
N ALA A 171 16.73 16.66 -2.37
CA ALA A 171 15.93 15.58 -2.95
C ALA A 171 14.57 15.40 -2.24
N SER A 172 13.93 16.52 -1.88
CA SER A 172 12.68 16.54 -1.11
C SER A 172 11.60 17.41 -1.77
N PHE A 173 10.35 17.19 -1.41
CA PHE A 173 9.20 17.96 -1.88
C PHE A 173 8.66 18.89 -0.80
N SER A 174 8.25 20.08 -1.22
CA SER A 174 7.43 21.02 -0.43
C SER A 174 6.10 21.28 -1.15
N PRO A 175 5.13 20.35 -1.06
CA PRO A 175 3.85 20.53 -1.75
C PRO A 175 3.10 21.77 -1.25
N SER A 176 2.41 22.46 -2.16
CA SER A 176 1.64 23.65 -1.83
C SER A 176 0.28 23.66 -2.55
N LEU A 177 -0.77 24.10 -1.87
CA LEU A 177 -2.10 24.22 -2.46
C LEU A 177 -2.10 25.32 -3.51
N VAL A 178 -2.52 24.98 -4.74
CA VAL A 178 -2.73 25.93 -5.85
C VAL A 178 -4.18 26.40 -5.87
N ASP A 179 -5.11 25.46 -5.83
CA ASP A 179 -6.54 25.70 -5.84
C ASP A 179 -7.26 24.45 -5.30
N CYS A 180 -8.54 24.57 -5.00
CA CYS A 180 -9.41 23.43 -4.74
C CYS A 180 -10.67 23.52 -5.60
N TYR A 181 -11.22 22.42 -6.04
CA TYR A 181 -12.47 22.41 -6.79
C TYR A 181 -13.57 21.73 -5.96
N LEU A 182 -14.64 22.48 -5.71
CA LEU A 182 -15.80 21.98 -4.99
C LEU A 182 -16.80 21.42 -6.01
N ASN A 183 -17.22 20.17 -5.82
CA ASN A 183 -18.10 19.49 -6.76
C ASN A 183 -19.41 20.26 -6.97
N ASN A 184 -19.90 20.26 -8.21
CA ASN A 184 -21.10 21.01 -8.54
C ASN A 184 -22.37 20.31 -7.98
N GLY A 185 -22.35 18.96 -7.95
CA GLY A 185 -23.39 18.12 -7.36
C GLY A 185 -23.37 17.98 -5.83
N SER A 186 -24.19 17.05 -5.34
CA SER A 186 -24.12 16.48 -3.98
C SER A 186 -23.20 15.26 -3.98
N GLY A 187 -22.50 15.01 -2.87
CA GLY A 187 -21.57 13.87 -2.72
C GLY A 187 -20.10 14.32 -2.71
N GLY A 188 -19.20 13.35 -2.75
CA GLY A 188 -17.75 13.56 -2.78
C GLY A 188 -17.10 13.43 -4.14
N ALA A 189 -15.78 13.55 -4.14
CA ALA A 189 -14.92 13.07 -5.21
C ALA A 189 -14.42 11.69 -4.77
N HIS A 190 -15.25 10.67 -4.98
CA HIS A 190 -14.96 9.29 -4.54
C HIS A 190 -13.69 8.74 -5.20
N ASN A 191 -13.50 9.10 -6.46
CA ASN A 191 -12.30 8.84 -7.24
C ASN A 191 -12.02 10.05 -8.14
N VAL A 192 -10.74 10.25 -8.42
CA VAL A 192 -10.26 11.28 -9.33
C VAL A 192 -9.25 10.67 -10.28
N THR A 193 -9.40 10.89 -11.58
CA THR A 193 -8.42 10.39 -12.56
C THR A 193 -7.94 11.51 -13.46
N MET A 194 -6.63 11.73 -13.48
CA MET A 194 -6.05 12.76 -14.34
C MET A 194 -5.94 12.23 -15.77
N HIS A 195 -6.50 12.95 -16.72
CA HIS A 195 -6.40 12.58 -18.12
C HIS A 195 -4.93 12.54 -18.59
N PRO A 196 -4.53 11.63 -19.51
CA PRO A 196 -3.15 11.52 -19.99
C PRO A 196 -2.56 12.77 -20.65
N SER A 197 -3.34 13.81 -20.96
CA SER A 197 -2.80 15.12 -21.36
C SER A 197 -2.37 15.99 -20.17
N GLY A 198 -2.96 15.79 -18.99
CA GLY A 198 -2.81 16.65 -17.81
C GLY A 198 -3.65 17.92 -17.86
N GLU A 199 -4.51 18.07 -18.87
CA GLU A 199 -5.30 19.28 -19.10
C GLU A 199 -6.67 19.26 -18.43
N TRP A 200 -7.15 18.08 -18.01
CA TRP A 200 -8.43 17.93 -17.33
C TRP A 200 -8.43 16.70 -16.43
N LEU A 201 -9.40 16.65 -15.53
CA LEU A 201 -9.55 15.59 -14.54
C LEU A 201 -11.01 15.11 -14.49
N SER A 202 -11.19 13.81 -14.39
CA SER A 202 -12.49 13.18 -14.11
C SER A 202 -12.72 13.17 -12.60
N VAL A 203 -13.88 13.67 -12.17
CA VAL A 203 -14.29 13.64 -10.76
C VAL A 203 -15.55 12.79 -10.61
N ASP A 204 -15.42 11.72 -9.85
CA ASP A 204 -16.48 10.74 -9.64
C ASP A 204 -17.37 11.17 -8.48
N THR A 205 -18.64 11.42 -8.77
CA THR A 205 -19.61 11.91 -7.77
C THR A 205 -20.41 10.78 -7.09
N ALA A 206 -19.91 9.54 -7.20
CA ALA A 206 -20.42 8.25 -6.68
C ALA A 206 -21.87 7.84 -7.03
N SER A 207 -22.72 8.79 -7.47
CA SER A 207 -24.17 8.58 -7.55
C SER A 207 -24.87 9.31 -8.70
N SER A 208 -24.14 10.13 -9.47
CA SER A 208 -24.80 11.04 -10.43
C SER A 208 -24.06 11.26 -11.74
N GLY A 209 -23.15 10.35 -12.10
CA GLY A 209 -22.31 10.46 -13.30
C GLY A 209 -20.95 11.08 -12.98
N LEU A 210 -20.34 11.67 -13.99
CA LEU A 210 -18.95 12.13 -13.96
C LEU A 210 -18.84 13.64 -14.20
N GLU A 211 -18.10 14.36 -13.36
CA GLU A 211 -17.76 15.75 -13.63
C GLU A 211 -16.41 15.84 -14.37
N VAL A 212 -16.35 16.66 -15.41
CA VAL A 212 -15.14 16.95 -16.19
C VAL A 212 -14.65 18.33 -15.74
N VAL A 213 -13.44 18.37 -15.18
CA VAL A 213 -12.84 19.59 -14.62
C VAL A 213 -11.65 20.01 -15.47
N ASP A 214 -11.69 21.24 -16.01
CA ASP A 214 -10.64 21.82 -16.83
C ASP A 214 -9.50 22.35 -15.95
N LEU A 215 -8.26 21.96 -16.26
CA LEU A 215 -7.03 22.27 -15.53
C LEU A 215 -6.04 23.12 -16.34
N ARG A 216 -6.42 23.59 -17.54
CA ARG A 216 -5.55 24.41 -18.42
C ARG A 216 -5.33 25.83 -17.89
N GLY A 217 -6.29 26.32 -17.11
CA GLY A 217 -6.22 27.63 -16.46
C GLY A 217 -5.40 27.61 -15.17
N PRO A 218 -5.28 28.79 -14.50
CA PRO A 218 -4.64 28.89 -13.18
C PRO A 218 -5.51 28.32 -12.05
N THR A 219 -6.80 28.09 -12.30
CA THR A 219 -7.79 27.55 -11.35
C THR A 219 -8.51 26.39 -12.00
N ALA A 220 -8.97 25.43 -11.20
CA ALA A 220 -9.80 24.35 -11.71
C ALA A 220 -11.23 24.82 -11.94
N VAL A 221 -11.77 24.53 -13.13
CA VAL A 221 -13.09 25.01 -13.55
C VAL A 221 -13.95 23.83 -13.99
N PHE A 222 -15.19 23.78 -13.48
CA PHE A 222 -16.19 22.85 -14.01
C PHE A 222 -16.38 23.10 -15.51
N ASN A 223 -16.12 22.08 -16.33
CA ASN A 223 -16.40 22.13 -17.76
C ASN A 223 -17.82 21.62 -18.05
N ARG A 224 -18.12 20.39 -17.62
CA ARG A 224 -19.41 19.73 -17.85
C ARG A 224 -19.60 18.54 -16.94
N LYS A 225 -20.83 18.03 -16.94
CA LYS A 225 -21.20 16.75 -16.31
C LYS A 225 -21.62 15.76 -17.37
N LEU A 226 -20.98 14.59 -17.39
CA LEU A 226 -21.40 13.45 -18.21
C LEU A 226 -22.52 12.70 -17.48
N PRO A 227 -23.69 12.52 -18.12
CA PRO A 227 -24.85 11.95 -17.45
C PRO A 227 -24.69 10.45 -17.19
N VAL A 228 -25.38 9.92 -16.18
CA VAL A 228 -25.43 8.47 -15.85
C VAL A 228 -25.80 7.60 -17.04
N THR A 229 -26.61 8.10 -17.98
CA THR A 229 -26.96 7.34 -19.20
C THR A 229 -25.78 7.13 -20.15
N LEU A 230 -24.69 7.89 -20.00
CA LEU A 230 -23.49 7.84 -20.84
C LEU A 230 -22.33 7.09 -20.17
N VAL A 231 -22.17 7.27 -18.85
CA VAL A 231 -20.99 6.79 -18.10
C VAL A 231 -21.35 5.92 -16.89
N GLY A 232 -22.64 5.80 -16.57
CA GLY A 232 -23.13 5.12 -15.38
C GLY A 232 -22.94 5.90 -14.07
N SER A 233 -23.22 5.25 -12.94
CA SER A 233 -22.87 5.73 -11.61
C SER A 233 -21.41 5.39 -11.33
N VAL A 234 -20.51 6.23 -11.84
CA VAL A 234 -19.07 5.96 -11.87
C VAL A 234 -18.52 5.81 -10.46
N HIS A 235 -17.72 4.76 -10.28
CA HIS A 235 -16.95 4.45 -9.08
C HIS A 235 -15.44 4.54 -9.32
N ASP A 236 -15.00 4.24 -10.54
CA ASP A 236 -13.60 4.40 -10.94
C ASP A 236 -13.50 4.61 -12.46
N VAL A 237 -12.42 5.26 -12.88
CA VAL A 237 -12.11 5.64 -14.25
C VAL A 237 -10.67 5.26 -14.60
N SER A 238 -10.49 4.77 -15.82
CA SER A 238 -9.17 4.70 -16.46
C SER A 238 -9.22 5.20 -17.89
N PHE A 239 -8.05 5.56 -18.42
CA PHE A 239 -7.89 6.04 -19.79
C PHE A 239 -7.00 5.13 -20.63
N SER A 240 -7.29 5.04 -21.93
CA SER A 240 -6.33 4.53 -22.90
C SER A 240 -5.06 5.39 -22.93
N ALA A 241 -3.96 4.81 -23.42
CA ALA A 241 -2.65 5.48 -23.48
C ALA A 241 -2.67 6.82 -24.22
N ASP A 242 -3.49 6.92 -25.28
CA ASP A 242 -3.68 8.14 -26.07
C ASP A 242 -4.68 9.12 -25.45
N GLY A 243 -5.33 8.75 -24.34
CA GLY A 243 -6.36 9.54 -23.66
C GLY A 243 -7.71 9.58 -24.38
N ASN A 244 -7.86 8.96 -25.57
CA ASN A 244 -9.06 9.11 -26.39
C ASN A 244 -10.24 8.27 -25.89
N THR A 245 -9.97 7.20 -25.15
CA THR A 245 -10.99 6.28 -24.60
C THR A 245 -10.94 6.29 -23.09
N MET A 246 -12.10 6.41 -22.47
CA MET A 246 -12.32 6.32 -21.04
C MET A 246 -13.12 5.05 -20.73
N TYR A 247 -12.69 4.31 -19.71
CA TYR A 247 -13.35 3.12 -19.21
C TYR A 247 -13.91 3.43 -17.83
N THR A 248 -15.20 3.21 -17.63
CA THR A 248 -15.85 3.51 -16.34
C THR A 248 -16.43 2.25 -15.72
N ALA A 249 -16.13 2.03 -14.45
CA ALA A 249 -16.79 1.03 -13.62
C ALA A 249 -18.00 1.66 -12.94
N SER A 250 -19.17 1.02 -13.06
CA SER A 250 -20.41 1.54 -12.46
C SER A 250 -21.16 0.46 -11.68
N PRO A 251 -21.07 0.49 -10.33
CA PRO A 251 -21.78 -0.43 -9.46
C PRO A 251 -23.27 -0.49 -9.78
N GLY A 252 -23.82 -1.69 -9.87
CA GLY A 252 -25.24 -1.92 -10.16
C GLY A 252 -25.67 -1.74 -11.63
N GLN A 253 -24.79 -1.27 -12.53
CA GLN A 253 -25.12 -1.08 -13.95
C GLN A 253 -24.24 -1.93 -14.87
N GLY A 254 -22.93 -1.71 -14.86
CA GLY A 254 -21.99 -2.34 -15.79
C GLY A 254 -20.73 -1.51 -16.02
N THR A 255 -20.01 -1.84 -17.08
CA THR A 255 -18.78 -1.14 -17.49
C THR A 255 -19.03 -0.42 -18.80
N TYR A 256 -18.65 0.86 -18.89
CA TYR A 256 -18.81 1.66 -20.11
C TYR A 256 -17.47 1.89 -20.79
N VAL A 257 -17.49 1.91 -22.12
CA VAL A 257 -16.37 2.33 -22.96
C VAL A 257 -16.80 3.60 -23.65
N VAL A 258 -16.06 4.69 -23.46
CA VAL A 258 -16.51 6.05 -23.81
C VAL A 258 -15.42 6.79 -24.57
N ASP A 259 -15.78 7.37 -25.71
CA ASP A 259 -14.95 8.27 -26.50
C ASP A 259 -14.91 9.63 -25.81
N VAL A 260 -13.72 10.07 -25.41
CA VAL A 260 -13.45 11.34 -24.72
C VAL A 260 -12.44 12.22 -25.47
N THR A 261 -12.12 11.87 -26.72
CA THR A 261 -11.14 12.57 -27.58
C THR A 261 -11.29 14.09 -27.54
N ASN A 262 -12.54 14.59 -27.58
CA ASN A 262 -12.88 16.00 -27.59
C ASN A 262 -13.79 16.38 -26.42
N VAL A 263 -13.58 15.80 -25.23
CA VAL A 263 -14.50 15.97 -24.10
C VAL A 263 -14.69 17.42 -23.65
N LEU A 264 -13.65 18.25 -23.72
CA LEU A 264 -13.71 19.66 -23.30
C LEU A 264 -14.57 20.53 -24.22
N PRO A 265 -14.40 20.53 -25.57
CA PRO A 265 -15.27 21.29 -26.46
C PRO A 265 -16.59 20.58 -26.79
N ASP A 266 -16.54 19.29 -27.14
CA ASP A 266 -17.66 18.61 -27.82
C ASP A 266 -18.39 17.62 -26.89
N GLY A 267 -17.70 17.14 -25.86
CA GLY A 267 -18.24 16.17 -24.91
C GLY A 267 -17.82 14.74 -25.24
N ALA A 268 -18.54 13.79 -24.67
CA ALA A 268 -18.18 12.37 -24.75
C ALA A 268 -19.29 11.57 -25.41
N ARG A 269 -18.93 10.41 -25.97
CA ARG A 269 -19.86 9.50 -26.66
C ARG A 269 -19.61 8.06 -26.23
N GLN A 270 -20.67 7.35 -25.86
CA GLN A 270 -20.54 5.92 -25.53
C GLN A 270 -20.16 5.13 -26.79
N ILE A 271 -19.12 4.32 -26.67
CA ILE A 271 -18.65 3.38 -27.69
C ILE A 271 -19.32 2.01 -27.46
N ALA A 272 -19.28 1.52 -26.22
CA ALA A 272 -19.87 0.24 -25.84
C ALA A 272 -20.31 0.24 -24.37
N PHE A 273 -21.15 -0.73 -24.02
CA PHE A 273 -21.59 -1.00 -22.66
C PHE A 273 -21.58 -2.50 -22.42
N ILE A 274 -20.92 -2.92 -21.33
CA ILE A 274 -20.87 -4.30 -20.88
C ILE A 274 -21.77 -4.40 -19.65
N PRO A 275 -22.96 -5.04 -19.75
CA PRO A 275 -23.85 -5.16 -18.60
C PRO A 275 -23.27 -6.10 -17.56
N ASN A 276 -23.57 -5.85 -16.28
CA ASN A 276 -23.19 -6.73 -15.17
C ASN A 276 -23.64 -8.19 -15.37
N ASN A 277 -24.84 -8.38 -15.93
CA ASN A 277 -25.41 -9.70 -16.23
C ASN A 277 -25.14 -10.07 -17.69
N THR A 278 -24.05 -10.79 -17.95
CA THR A 278 -23.69 -11.30 -19.29
C THR A 278 -24.01 -12.78 -19.51
N GLN A 279 -24.36 -13.49 -18.43
CA GLN A 279 -24.69 -14.92 -18.40
C GLN A 279 -26.04 -15.16 -17.71
N PRO A 280 -26.72 -16.28 -17.99
CA PRO A 280 -27.94 -16.68 -17.27
C PRO A 280 -27.70 -16.82 -15.76
N GLY A 281 -28.73 -16.54 -14.95
CA GLY A 281 -28.68 -16.70 -13.49
C GLY A 281 -28.48 -15.41 -12.68
N GLY A 282 -28.34 -14.25 -13.33
CA GLY A 282 -28.25 -12.94 -12.64
C GLY A 282 -27.07 -12.87 -11.67
N SER A 283 -27.21 -12.10 -10.59
CA SER A 283 -26.17 -11.91 -9.56
C SER A 283 -25.81 -13.16 -8.76
N ALA A 284 -26.60 -14.24 -8.86
CA ALA A 284 -26.27 -15.53 -8.27
C ALA A 284 -25.15 -16.23 -9.05
N ASN A 285 -25.08 -16.02 -10.37
CA ASN A 285 -24.03 -16.59 -11.20
C ASN A 285 -22.72 -15.81 -10.96
N PRO A 286 -21.65 -16.45 -10.45
CA PRO A 286 -20.36 -15.78 -10.21
C PRO A 286 -19.74 -15.19 -11.47
N LYS A 287 -20.11 -15.66 -12.67
CA LYS A 287 -19.62 -15.12 -13.94
C LYS A 287 -20.25 -13.79 -14.34
N ASN A 288 -21.28 -13.36 -13.62
CA ASN A 288 -21.84 -12.03 -13.69
C ASN A 288 -21.27 -11.15 -12.58
N THR A 289 -21.09 -9.87 -12.89
CA THR A 289 -20.55 -8.88 -11.97
C THR A 289 -21.65 -8.37 -11.06
N THR A 290 -21.39 -8.28 -9.75
CA THR A 290 -22.35 -7.73 -8.80
C THR A 290 -22.03 -6.27 -8.50
N ILE A 291 -20.77 -5.97 -8.23
CA ILE A 291 -20.27 -4.64 -7.88
C ILE A 291 -19.07 -4.36 -8.77
N SER A 292 -19.31 -3.77 -9.96
CA SER A 292 -18.24 -3.32 -10.85
C SER A 292 -17.51 -2.16 -10.18
N HIS A 293 -16.30 -2.41 -9.70
CA HIS A 293 -15.60 -1.50 -8.81
C HIS A 293 -14.52 -0.67 -9.53
N GLN A 294 -13.56 -1.33 -10.17
CA GLN A 294 -12.53 -0.71 -11.02
C GLN A 294 -12.56 -1.28 -12.43
N ALA A 295 -12.23 -0.48 -13.44
CA ALA A 295 -11.98 -0.93 -14.81
C ALA A 295 -10.64 -0.37 -15.33
N ASP A 296 -9.78 -1.23 -15.89
CA ASP A 296 -8.48 -0.84 -16.43
C ASP A 296 -8.10 -1.70 -17.64
N VAL A 297 -7.36 -1.10 -18.58
CA VAL A 297 -6.97 -1.72 -19.84
C VAL A 297 -5.50 -2.16 -19.79
N SER A 298 -5.19 -3.27 -20.46
CA SER A 298 -3.79 -3.70 -20.65
C SER A 298 -2.98 -2.61 -21.34
N SER A 299 -1.66 -2.59 -21.12
CA SER A 299 -0.81 -1.52 -21.66
C SER A 299 -0.79 -1.41 -23.18
N ASP A 300 -1.16 -2.47 -23.89
CA ASP A 300 -1.35 -2.50 -25.35
C ASP A 300 -2.79 -2.16 -25.81
N GLY A 301 -3.71 -1.87 -24.87
CA GLY A 301 -5.10 -1.52 -25.16
C GLY A 301 -6.00 -2.70 -25.57
N ALA A 302 -5.49 -3.93 -25.60
CA ALA A 302 -6.19 -5.06 -26.21
C ALA A 302 -7.10 -5.86 -25.27
N ILE A 303 -6.92 -5.80 -23.95
CA ILE A 303 -7.79 -6.47 -22.97
C ILE A 303 -8.21 -5.46 -21.90
N LEU A 304 -9.52 -5.37 -21.66
CA LEU A 304 -10.13 -4.67 -20.54
C LEU A 304 -10.38 -5.67 -19.41
N GLY A 305 -9.90 -5.34 -18.22
CA GLY A 305 -10.27 -5.99 -16.97
C GLY A 305 -11.17 -5.08 -16.15
N PHE A 306 -12.09 -5.66 -15.40
CA PHE A 306 -12.78 -4.93 -14.33
C PHE A 306 -13.05 -5.83 -13.13
N THR A 307 -12.92 -5.25 -11.94
CA THR A 307 -13.07 -5.94 -10.67
C THR A 307 -14.54 -6.06 -10.29
N ASP A 308 -14.92 -7.24 -9.79
CA ASP A 308 -16.18 -7.47 -9.09
C ASP A 308 -15.89 -7.52 -7.60
N GLU A 309 -16.19 -6.44 -6.89
CA GLU A 309 -16.10 -6.35 -5.42
C GLU A 309 -17.26 -7.11 -4.76
N ARG A 310 -17.48 -8.33 -5.23
CA ARG A 310 -18.58 -9.19 -4.80
C ARG A 310 -18.45 -9.46 -3.32
N GLY A 311 -19.43 -8.99 -2.55
CA GLY A 311 -19.36 -9.03 -1.09
C GLY A 311 -19.39 -7.66 -0.43
N GLY A 312 -19.28 -6.56 -1.19
CA GLY A 312 -19.52 -5.21 -0.68
C GLY A 312 -18.42 -4.74 0.25
N GLY A 313 -17.19 -4.68 -0.26
CA GLY A 313 -16.01 -4.27 0.47
C GLY A 313 -15.81 -5.03 1.77
N LEU A 314 -15.74 -4.30 2.88
CA LEU A 314 -15.44 -4.83 4.22
C LEU A 314 -16.51 -5.77 4.81
N THR A 315 -17.69 -5.91 4.19
CA THR A 315 -18.86 -6.54 4.83
C THR A 315 -18.96 -8.06 4.64
N GLN A 316 -18.18 -8.67 3.75
CA GLN A 316 -18.26 -10.10 3.45
C GLN A 316 -17.07 -10.89 4.01
N THR A 317 -17.27 -11.59 5.12
CA THR A 317 -16.22 -12.35 5.82
C THR A 317 -16.28 -13.87 5.61
N SER A 318 -17.38 -14.39 5.05
CA SER A 318 -17.58 -15.83 4.87
C SER A 318 -16.60 -16.46 3.87
N CYS A 319 -16.02 -15.66 2.97
CA CYS A 319 -15.01 -16.09 2.00
C CYS A 319 -13.79 -16.80 2.61
N ASN A 320 -13.42 -16.45 3.84
CA ASN A 320 -12.29 -17.05 4.56
C ASN A 320 -12.68 -18.25 5.46
N THR A 321 -13.97 -18.50 5.64
CA THR A 321 -14.49 -19.46 6.64
C THR A 321 -15.46 -20.49 6.08
N ASP A 322 -16.01 -20.24 4.89
CA ASP A 322 -16.94 -21.10 4.15
C ASP A 322 -16.43 -21.31 2.73
N PRO A 323 -16.25 -22.56 2.27
CA PRO A 323 -15.94 -22.87 0.86
C PRO A 323 -16.94 -22.29 -0.15
N ASN A 324 -18.17 -21.96 0.28
CA ASN A 324 -19.21 -21.31 -0.52
C ASN A 324 -19.27 -19.79 -0.32
N GLY A 325 -18.36 -19.23 0.46
CA GLY A 325 -18.26 -17.79 0.67
C GLY A 325 -18.14 -17.03 -0.65
N VAL A 326 -18.70 -15.83 -0.65
CA VAL A 326 -18.69 -14.95 -1.82
C VAL A 326 -17.31 -14.31 -1.94
N ILE A 327 -16.66 -14.53 -3.07
CA ILE A 327 -15.34 -13.96 -3.38
C ILE A 327 -15.44 -13.01 -4.57
N GLY A 328 -14.65 -11.94 -4.51
CA GLY A 328 -14.46 -11.04 -5.65
C GLY A 328 -13.56 -11.64 -6.72
N GLY A 329 -13.52 -11.00 -7.88
CA GLY A 329 -12.72 -11.46 -9.01
C GLY A 329 -12.53 -10.39 -10.09
N ILE A 330 -11.89 -10.76 -11.20
CA ILE A 330 -11.70 -9.88 -12.37
C ILE A 330 -12.37 -10.50 -13.57
N HIS A 331 -13.14 -9.71 -14.32
CA HIS A 331 -13.76 -10.12 -15.58
C HIS A 331 -12.98 -9.55 -16.76
N TRP A 332 -12.63 -10.42 -17.71
CA TRP A 332 -11.73 -10.12 -18.83
C TRP A 332 -12.46 -10.03 -20.15
N TRP A 333 -12.19 -8.98 -20.91
CA TRP A 333 -12.79 -8.70 -22.20
C TRP A 333 -11.75 -8.24 -23.22
N ALA A 334 -11.70 -8.90 -24.38
CA ALA A 334 -10.91 -8.46 -25.50
C ALA A 334 -11.54 -7.23 -26.16
N LEU A 335 -10.73 -6.20 -26.37
CA LEU A 335 -11.05 -4.99 -27.14
C LEU A 335 -10.39 -5.01 -28.53
N GLN A 336 -9.58 -6.01 -28.84
CA GLN A 336 -8.91 -6.22 -30.11
C GLN A 336 -8.76 -7.73 -30.39
N PRO A 337 -8.54 -8.16 -31.64
CA PRO A 337 -8.28 -9.56 -31.93
C PRO A 337 -7.01 -10.06 -31.27
N ILE A 338 -7.11 -11.18 -30.54
CA ILE A 338 -6.00 -11.82 -29.86
C ILE A 338 -5.56 -13.06 -30.66
N GLY A 339 -4.28 -13.12 -31.00
CA GLY A 339 -3.71 -14.23 -31.75
C GLY A 339 -4.00 -15.58 -31.08
N GLY A 340 -4.47 -16.55 -31.87
CA GLY A 340 -4.83 -17.89 -31.37
C GLY A 340 -6.22 -18.01 -30.73
N LEU A 341 -6.98 -16.91 -30.59
CA LEU A 341 -8.32 -16.93 -30.00
C LEU A 341 -9.39 -16.53 -31.03
N ALA A 342 -9.94 -17.53 -31.73
CA ALA A 342 -10.93 -17.32 -32.79
C ALA A 342 -12.18 -16.55 -32.33
N GLN A 343 -12.58 -16.70 -31.05
CA GLN A 343 -13.72 -15.99 -30.47
C GLN A 343 -13.51 -14.46 -30.33
N THR A 344 -12.27 -13.99 -30.53
CA THR A 344 -11.93 -12.56 -30.48
C THR A 344 -11.70 -11.95 -31.86
N ALA A 345 -11.92 -12.70 -32.95
CA ALA A 345 -11.55 -12.28 -34.30
C ALA A 345 -12.18 -10.93 -34.74
N ASP A 346 -13.34 -10.58 -34.20
CA ASP A 346 -14.04 -9.31 -34.45
C ASP A 346 -14.07 -8.37 -33.23
N ALA A 347 -13.25 -8.65 -32.22
CA ALA A 347 -13.16 -7.82 -31.03
C ALA A 347 -12.67 -6.41 -31.40
N SER A 348 -13.40 -5.42 -30.89
CA SER A 348 -13.09 -3.99 -31.03
C SER A 348 -13.61 -3.25 -29.79
N PRO A 349 -13.21 -1.99 -29.53
CA PRO A 349 -13.82 -1.20 -28.45
C PRO A 349 -15.35 -1.11 -28.54
N SER A 350 -15.92 -1.11 -29.76
CA SER A 350 -17.36 -1.13 -30.02
C SER A 350 -17.99 -2.53 -29.98
N THR A 351 -17.19 -3.59 -29.97
CA THR A 351 -17.65 -4.97 -29.89
C THR A 351 -16.74 -5.76 -28.96
N PRO A 352 -16.76 -5.48 -27.64
CA PRO A 352 -15.95 -6.22 -26.68
C PRO A 352 -16.32 -7.72 -26.68
N ARG A 353 -15.32 -8.59 -26.55
CA ARG A 353 -15.52 -10.05 -26.49
C ARG A 353 -15.07 -10.63 -25.15
N ARG A 354 -15.96 -11.31 -24.44
CA ARG A 354 -15.62 -11.95 -23.15
C ARG A 354 -14.52 -12.99 -23.36
N LEU A 355 -13.50 -12.94 -22.50
CA LEU A 355 -12.44 -13.94 -22.39
C LEU A 355 -12.73 -14.91 -21.25
N GLY A 356 -13.02 -14.37 -20.07
CA GLY A 356 -13.35 -15.16 -18.89
C GLY A 356 -13.32 -14.33 -17.62
N THR A 357 -13.11 -15.01 -16.50
CA THR A 357 -13.15 -14.47 -15.15
C THR A 357 -12.10 -15.17 -14.30
N TRP A 358 -11.32 -14.38 -13.58
CA TRP A 358 -10.43 -14.84 -12.52
C TRP A 358 -11.08 -14.62 -11.16
N PHE A 359 -10.90 -15.57 -10.26
CA PHE A 359 -11.22 -15.42 -8.84
C PHE A 359 -9.98 -15.70 -8.01
N TYR A 360 -9.78 -14.96 -6.93
CA TYR A 360 -8.65 -15.20 -6.05
C TYR A 360 -8.77 -16.61 -5.44
N PRO A 361 -7.74 -17.47 -5.55
CA PRO A 361 -7.77 -18.77 -4.90
C PRO A 361 -7.72 -18.56 -3.39
N ASN A 362 -8.49 -19.31 -2.60
CA ASN A 362 -8.46 -19.18 -1.14
C ASN A 362 -7.19 -19.86 -0.58
N PRO A 363 -6.13 -19.11 -0.21
CA PRO A 363 -4.96 -19.73 0.35
C PRO A 363 -5.26 -20.03 1.82
N GLY A 364 -4.92 -21.23 2.31
CA GLY A 364 -5.05 -21.49 3.75
C GLY A 364 -4.34 -20.39 4.56
N LEU A 365 -5.10 -19.68 5.41
CA LEU A 365 -4.60 -18.54 6.17
C LEU A 365 -4.24 -18.96 7.59
N ALA A 366 -3.02 -18.64 8.02
CA ALA A 366 -2.67 -18.73 9.43
C ALA A 366 -3.47 -17.73 10.29
N LEU A 367 -3.45 -17.94 11.61
CA LEU A 367 -4.09 -17.06 12.59
C LEU A 367 -3.54 -15.63 12.45
N ASP A 368 -4.43 -14.65 12.40
CA ASP A 368 -4.04 -13.24 12.48
C ASP A 368 -3.90 -12.83 13.94
N LEU A 369 -2.66 -12.60 14.37
CA LEU A 369 -2.36 -12.16 15.73
C LEU A 369 -2.86 -10.72 16.01
N LEU A 370 -3.13 -9.93 14.96
CA LEU A 370 -3.60 -8.56 15.09
C LEU A 370 -5.14 -8.44 15.14
N ALA A 371 -5.88 -9.54 14.98
CA ALA A 371 -7.35 -9.52 14.98
C ALA A 371 -7.96 -8.82 16.21
N PRO A 372 -7.49 -9.03 17.46
CA PRO A 372 -8.02 -8.30 18.61
C PRO A 372 -7.76 -6.78 18.53
N ALA A 373 -6.57 -6.37 18.07
CA ALA A 373 -6.21 -4.96 17.93
C ALA A 373 -7.04 -4.28 16.84
N LEU A 374 -7.19 -4.94 15.69
CA LEU A 374 -8.04 -4.51 14.59
C LEU A 374 -9.50 -4.32 15.04
N ALA A 375 -10.01 -5.21 15.89
CA ALA A 375 -11.35 -5.07 16.45
C ALA A 375 -11.53 -3.81 17.32
N THR A 376 -10.50 -3.42 18.08
CA THR A 376 -10.56 -2.19 18.89
C THR A 376 -10.59 -0.91 18.07
N ILE A 377 -10.15 -0.95 16.81
CA ILE A 377 -10.17 0.18 15.88
C ILE A 377 -11.28 0.06 14.82
N GLY A 378 -12.24 -0.85 15.01
CA GLY A 378 -13.39 -1.02 14.12
C GLY A 378 -13.10 -1.73 12.81
N ARG A 379 -11.98 -2.46 12.69
CA ARG A 379 -11.51 -3.17 11.48
C ARG A 379 -11.44 -4.69 11.70
N ALA A 380 -12.36 -5.25 12.47
CA ALA A 380 -12.30 -6.62 12.98
C ALA A 380 -12.45 -7.72 11.90
N GLU A 381 -13.02 -7.38 10.76
CA GLU A 381 -13.64 -8.34 9.83
C GLU A 381 -12.87 -8.43 8.52
N ARG A 382 -12.32 -9.63 8.26
CA ARG A 382 -11.49 -9.93 7.09
C ARG A 382 -12.39 -10.13 5.88
N ALA A 383 -12.65 -9.07 5.14
CA ALA A 383 -13.19 -9.21 3.81
C ALA A 383 -12.23 -10.00 2.91
N CYS A 384 -12.73 -10.51 1.80
CA CYS A 384 -11.89 -11.04 0.71
C CYS A 384 -12.36 -10.46 -0.61
N THR A 385 -12.62 -9.16 -0.58
CA THR A 385 -13.10 -8.45 -1.73
C THR A 385 -11.90 -7.82 -2.42
N ILE A 386 -11.80 -8.13 -3.70
CA ILE A 386 -10.92 -7.44 -4.61
C ILE A 386 -11.29 -5.95 -4.62
N HIS A 387 -10.31 -5.06 -4.55
CA HIS A 387 -10.56 -3.62 -4.53
C HIS A 387 -9.96 -2.98 -5.79
N MET A 388 -8.69 -2.59 -5.71
CA MET A 388 -7.97 -1.92 -6.80
C MET A 388 -6.89 -2.81 -7.42
N PHE A 389 -6.70 -2.74 -8.73
CA PHE A 389 -5.64 -3.39 -9.48
C PHE A 389 -4.94 -2.43 -10.43
N ARG A 390 -3.72 -2.81 -10.83
CA ARG A 390 -2.98 -2.10 -11.88
C ARG A 390 -2.36 -3.07 -12.86
N ASN A 391 -2.66 -2.88 -14.15
CA ASN A 391 -2.07 -3.66 -15.23
C ASN A 391 -0.59 -3.30 -15.44
N GLY A 392 0.20 -4.28 -15.87
CA GLY A 392 1.60 -4.10 -16.18
C GLY A 392 1.87 -3.27 -17.42
N GLY A 393 3.04 -2.62 -17.43
CA GLY A 393 3.42 -1.64 -18.45
C GLY A 393 2.60 -0.36 -18.40
N THR A 394 1.78 -0.17 -17.37
CA THR A 394 1.08 1.08 -17.11
C THR A 394 1.81 1.95 -16.11
N GLY A 395 1.72 3.28 -16.30
CA GLY A 395 2.15 4.24 -15.30
C GLY A 395 1.06 4.47 -14.27
N SER A 396 1.15 5.55 -13.50
CA SER A 396 0.14 5.93 -12.50
C SER A 396 -1.29 6.05 -13.06
N VAL A 397 -1.45 6.74 -14.20
CA VAL A 397 -2.77 7.16 -14.72
C VAL A 397 -3.17 6.52 -16.06
N SER A 398 -2.22 6.03 -16.85
CA SER A 398 -2.44 5.36 -18.14
C SER A 398 -1.22 4.51 -18.55
N PRO A 399 -1.29 3.69 -19.61
CA PRO A 399 -0.11 3.00 -20.16
C PRO A 399 1.05 3.96 -20.50
N GLY A 400 2.26 3.69 -19.99
CA GLY A 400 3.47 4.50 -20.26
C GLY A 400 3.95 5.43 -19.11
N PRO A 401 4.90 6.35 -19.38
CA PRO A 401 5.42 7.28 -18.37
C PRO A 401 4.34 8.22 -17.81
N ILE A 402 4.46 8.60 -16.54
CA ILE A 402 3.47 9.46 -15.86
C ILE A 402 3.37 10.86 -16.48
N ALA A 403 4.51 11.41 -16.93
CA ALA A 403 4.61 12.66 -17.68
C ALA A 403 5.95 12.72 -18.45
N PRO A 404 6.06 13.51 -19.53
CA PRO A 404 7.34 13.69 -20.23
C PRO A 404 8.46 14.14 -19.30
N GLY A 405 9.62 13.47 -19.36
CA GLY A 405 10.78 13.78 -18.52
C GLY A 405 10.79 13.11 -17.15
N TYR A 406 9.74 12.36 -16.80
CA TYR A 406 9.66 11.60 -15.55
C TYR A 406 9.46 10.12 -15.83
N ASP A 407 9.99 9.27 -14.95
CA ASP A 407 9.73 7.83 -14.99
C ASP A 407 8.44 7.52 -14.20
N GLY A 408 7.95 6.30 -14.37
CA GLY A 408 6.67 5.84 -13.83
C GLY A 408 6.31 4.42 -14.26
N VAL A 409 7.20 3.71 -14.98
CA VAL A 409 6.79 2.54 -15.75
C VAL A 409 6.93 1.26 -14.93
N SER A 410 5.81 0.56 -14.77
CA SER A 410 5.78 -0.82 -14.27
C SER A 410 6.69 -1.75 -15.09
N ARG A 411 7.39 -2.68 -14.43
CA ARG A 411 8.17 -3.73 -15.07
C ARG A 411 7.36 -4.98 -15.40
N LEU A 412 6.12 -5.07 -14.93
CA LEU A 412 5.21 -6.16 -15.26
C LEU A 412 4.95 -6.20 -16.77
N GLY A 413 4.77 -7.41 -17.30
CA GLY A 413 4.39 -7.59 -18.70
C GLY A 413 3.01 -7.01 -19.02
N PRO A 414 2.67 -6.82 -20.31
CA PRO A 414 1.37 -6.27 -20.73
C PRO A 414 0.16 -7.15 -20.37
N ARG A 415 0.42 -8.39 -19.93
CA ARG A 415 -0.56 -9.39 -19.50
C ARG A 415 -0.37 -9.81 -18.05
N GLU A 416 0.34 -9.00 -17.26
CA GLU A 416 0.51 -9.21 -15.83
C GLU A 416 -0.07 -8.03 -15.07
N LEU A 417 -0.47 -8.22 -13.82
CA LEU A 417 -1.01 -7.16 -12.97
C LEU A 417 -0.74 -7.45 -11.51
N VAL A 418 -0.85 -6.41 -10.69
CA VAL A 418 -0.98 -6.54 -9.23
C VAL A 418 -2.34 -6.05 -8.77
N VAL A 419 -2.83 -6.62 -7.68
CA VAL A 419 -4.16 -6.30 -7.15
C VAL A 419 -4.19 -6.32 -5.63
N ALA A 420 -4.86 -5.33 -5.07
CA ALA A 420 -5.15 -5.17 -3.66
C ALA A 420 -6.50 -5.77 -3.29
N HIS A 421 -6.55 -6.35 -2.10
CA HIS A 421 -7.76 -6.88 -1.50
C HIS A 421 -7.89 -6.42 -0.05
N TYR A 422 -9.11 -6.07 0.32
CA TYR A 422 -9.48 -6.01 1.73
C TYR A 422 -9.33 -7.40 2.36
N GLY A 423 -8.72 -7.47 3.54
CA GLY A 423 -8.44 -8.70 4.31
C GLY A 423 -7.60 -9.80 3.65
N ALA A 424 -7.25 -9.68 2.36
CA ALA A 424 -6.52 -10.69 1.58
C ALA A 424 -5.25 -10.14 0.90
N GLY A 425 -4.78 -8.95 1.27
CA GLY A 425 -3.45 -8.45 0.93
C GLY A 425 -3.24 -8.20 -0.56
N VAL A 426 -2.04 -8.52 -1.04
CA VAL A 426 -1.59 -8.22 -2.41
C VAL A 426 -1.40 -9.49 -3.23
N TRP A 427 -1.80 -9.44 -4.50
CA TRP A 427 -1.70 -10.55 -5.44
C TRP A 427 -1.05 -10.10 -6.74
N ASN A 428 -0.36 -11.05 -7.40
CA ASN A 428 0.18 -10.90 -8.76
C ASN A 428 -0.48 -11.94 -9.65
N LEU A 429 -0.95 -11.53 -10.83
CA LEU A 429 -1.68 -12.38 -11.77
C LEU A 429 -1.11 -12.23 -13.18
N ASP A 430 -1.19 -13.31 -13.95
CA ASP A 430 -1.04 -13.33 -15.41
C ASP A 430 -2.41 -13.57 -16.03
N PHE A 431 -2.80 -12.75 -17.00
CA PHE A 431 -4.09 -12.84 -17.71
C PHE A 431 -3.92 -13.09 -19.22
N SER A 432 -2.79 -13.66 -19.63
CA SER A 432 -2.49 -13.99 -21.02
C SER A 432 -3.37 -15.11 -21.59
N GLY A 433 -3.95 -15.95 -20.74
CA GLY A 433 -4.71 -17.11 -21.16
C GLY A 433 -5.56 -17.75 -20.06
N PRO A 434 -6.13 -18.94 -20.36
CA PRO A 434 -6.81 -19.78 -19.37
C PRO A 434 -5.88 -20.20 -18.21
N PRO A 435 -6.44 -20.56 -17.04
CA PRO A 435 -5.64 -21.02 -15.90
C PRO A 435 -4.83 -22.27 -16.24
N SER A 436 -3.65 -22.40 -15.64
CA SER A 436 -2.71 -23.50 -15.86
C SER A 436 -2.15 -24.00 -14.54
N ALA A 437 -2.33 -25.29 -14.25
CA ALA A 437 -1.75 -25.91 -13.05
C ALA A 437 -0.22 -26.14 -13.14
N ALA A 438 0.43 -25.71 -14.23
CA ALA A 438 1.85 -25.98 -14.47
C ALA A 438 2.80 -25.22 -13.55
N ASP A 439 2.34 -24.15 -12.91
CA ASP A 439 3.13 -23.33 -11.98
C ASP A 439 3.03 -23.76 -10.50
N GLY A 440 2.23 -24.80 -10.24
CA GLY A 440 2.03 -25.35 -8.90
C GLY A 440 1.12 -24.50 -7.99
N ILE A 441 0.38 -23.53 -8.55
CA ILE A 441 -0.70 -22.83 -7.86
C ILE A 441 -2.03 -23.43 -8.31
N VAL A 442 -2.91 -23.73 -7.34
CA VAL A 442 -4.26 -24.22 -7.62
C VAL A 442 -5.21 -23.05 -7.61
N GLU A 443 -5.73 -22.69 -8.78
CA GLU A 443 -6.74 -21.64 -8.93
C GLU A 443 -8.07 -22.03 -8.27
N ASP A 444 -8.90 -21.03 -7.95
CA ASP A 444 -10.29 -21.28 -7.58
C ASP A 444 -11.01 -22.03 -8.73
N PHE A 445 -11.83 -23.02 -8.39
CA PHE A 445 -12.52 -23.85 -9.37
C PHE A 445 -13.46 -23.06 -10.30
N ARG A 446 -13.85 -21.85 -9.88
CA ARG A 446 -14.65 -20.94 -10.69
C ARG A 446 -13.81 -20.19 -11.72
N THR A 447 -12.48 -20.14 -11.64
CA THR A 447 -11.63 -19.42 -12.60
C THR A 447 -11.66 -20.10 -13.98
N ASP A 448 -11.94 -19.34 -15.04
CA ASP A 448 -11.88 -19.79 -16.45
C ASP A 448 -10.91 -18.96 -17.31
N TRP A 449 -10.33 -17.88 -16.77
CA TRP A 449 -9.30 -17.07 -17.41
C TRP A 449 -8.41 -16.40 -16.37
N GLY A 450 -7.11 -16.31 -16.63
CA GLY A 450 -6.12 -15.78 -15.71
C GLY A 450 -5.53 -16.84 -14.80
N ASN A 451 -4.33 -16.54 -14.30
CA ASN A 451 -3.47 -17.46 -13.57
C ASN A 451 -2.70 -16.70 -12.49
N THR A 452 -2.87 -17.11 -11.24
CA THR A 452 -2.23 -16.49 -10.08
C THR A 452 -0.74 -16.77 -10.11
N ARG A 453 0.10 -15.73 -10.00
CA ARG A 453 1.57 -15.84 -9.95
C ARG A 453 2.10 -15.85 -8.52
N GLY A 454 1.39 -15.20 -7.61
CA GLY A 454 1.80 -15.09 -6.21
C GLY A 454 0.86 -14.21 -5.41
N TRP A 455 1.03 -14.26 -4.09
CA TRP A 455 0.29 -13.45 -3.13
C TRP A 455 1.11 -13.22 -1.86
N ASN A 456 0.74 -12.18 -1.12
CA ASN A 456 1.18 -11.99 0.25
C ASN A 456 0.03 -11.41 1.09
N VAL A 457 -0.36 -12.15 2.13
CA VAL A 457 -1.39 -11.75 3.09
C VAL A 457 -0.71 -11.50 4.43
N MET A 458 -0.37 -10.25 4.72
CA MET A 458 0.20 -9.88 6.01
C MET A 458 -0.86 -9.87 7.12
N PRO A 459 -0.49 -10.10 8.39
CA PRO A 459 -1.36 -9.81 9.53
C PRO A 459 -1.87 -8.37 9.48
N GLY A 460 -3.18 -8.19 9.64
CA GLY A 460 -3.85 -6.90 9.53
C GLY A 460 -3.80 -6.22 8.17
N ALA A 461 -3.58 -6.97 7.09
CA ALA A 461 -3.69 -6.45 5.72
C ALA A 461 -5.14 -6.04 5.42
N GLU A 462 -5.32 -4.74 5.19
CA GLU A 462 -6.54 -4.11 4.68
C GLU A 462 -6.13 -3.22 3.51
N THR A 463 -5.67 -3.89 2.45
CA THR A 463 -4.92 -3.26 1.37
C THR A 463 -5.87 -2.52 0.44
N TRP A 464 -5.70 -1.20 0.36
CA TRP A 464 -6.52 -0.31 -0.44
C TRP A 464 -6.05 -0.34 -1.90
N SER A 465 -4.80 0.01 -2.14
CA SER A 465 -4.21 0.04 -3.47
C SER A 465 -2.98 -0.85 -3.53
N ALA A 466 -2.71 -1.40 -4.71
CA ALA A 466 -1.46 -2.09 -5.00
C ALA A 466 -1.03 -1.74 -6.41
N LYS A 467 0.19 -1.20 -6.53
CA LYS A 467 0.79 -0.86 -7.81
C LYS A 467 2.24 -1.33 -7.83
N GLU A 468 2.67 -1.85 -8.98
CA GLU A 468 4.04 -2.29 -9.17
C GLU A 468 4.88 -1.16 -9.76
N TYR A 469 6.06 -0.96 -9.21
CA TYR A 469 7.03 0.02 -9.67
C TYR A 469 8.45 -0.57 -9.58
N LYS A 470 9.15 -0.62 -10.72
CA LYS A 470 10.56 -1.02 -10.82
C LYS A 470 10.94 -2.35 -10.14
N GLY A 471 10.06 -3.34 -10.14
CA GLY A 471 10.26 -4.70 -9.64
C GLY A 471 9.71 -4.94 -8.24
N TYR A 472 9.09 -3.94 -7.63
CA TYR A 472 8.51 -3.99 -6.29
C TYR A 472 7.04 -3.62 -6.35
N VAL A 473 6.25 -4.22 -5.46
CA VAL A 473 4.84 -3.88 -5.29
C VAL A 473 4.71 -3.00 -4.07
N TYR A 474 4.10 -1.85 -4.24
CA TYR A 474 3.86 -0.88 -3.19
C TYR A 474 2.36 -0.78 -2.95
N THR A 475 1.98 -0.68 -1.69
CA THR A 475 0.57 -0.66 -1.33
C THR A 475 0.26 0.40 -0.30
N GLY A 476 -0.81 1.15 -0.52
CA GLY A 476 -1.49 1.82 0.59
C GLY A 476 -2.40 0.83 1.30
N ASP A 477 -2.26 0.73 2.61
CA ASP A 477 -2.99 -0.19 3.46
C ASP A 477 -3.61 0.58 4.64
N MET A 478 -4.89 0.34 4.87
CA MET A 478 -5.63 1.11 5.86
C MET A 478 -5.25 0.76 7.31
N GLY A 479 -4.80 -0.47 7.54
CA GLY A 479 -4.33 -0.93 8.84
C GLY A 479 -2.85 -0.68 9.05
N ARG A 480 -2.06 -0.86 7.98
CA ARG A 480 -0.59 -0.98 8.03
C ARG A 480 0.14 0.27 7.52
N GLY A 481 -0.54 1.20 6.85
CA GLY A 481 0.05 2.41 6.29
C GLY A 481 0.54 2.21 4.86
N PHE A 482 1.84 2.05 4.68
CA PHE A 482 2.47 1.87 3.38
C PHE A 482 3.40 0.66 3.44
N ASP A 483 3.09 -0.38 2.67
CA ASP A 483 3.93 -1.57 2.58
C ASP A 483 4.65 -1.64 1.23
N VAL A 484 5.84 -2.24 1.26
CA VAL A 484 6.65 -2.57 0.08
C VAL A 484 6.83 -4.09 0.06
N TYR A 485 6.69 -4.68 -1.11
CA TYR A 485 6.86 -6.11 -1.36
C TYR A 485 7.78 -6.35 -2.55
N ALA A 486 8.53 -7.44 -2.53
CA ALA A 486 9.31 -7.92 -3.66
C ALA A 486 8.60 -9.10 -4.33
N LEU A 487 8.58 -9.11 -5.66
CA LEU A 487 8.26 -10.30 -6.44
C LEU A 487 9.47 -11.25 -6.37
N THR A 488 9.27 -12.47 -5.87
CA THR A 488 10.34 -13.40 -5.55
C THR A 488 9.90 -14.86 -5.73
N SER A 489 10.72 -15.82 -5.34
CA SER A 489 10.39 -17.26 -5.32
C SER A 489 10.45 -17.78 -3.89
N CYS A 490 9.29 -17.85 -3.23
CA CYS A 490 9.17 -18.35 -1.86
C CYS A 490 7.75 -18.84 -1.57
N SER A 491 7.54 -19.44 -0.40
CA SER A 491 6.22 -19.95 0.01
C SER A 491 6.05 -19.99 1.53
N GLY A 492 4.82 -19.77 1.96
CA GLY A 492 4.37 -19.85 3.34
C GLY A 492 5.04 -18.82 4.25
N VAL A 493 5.10 -19.17 5.52
CA VAL A 493 5.68 -18.35 6.59
C VAL A 493 7.15 -17.97 6.37
N GLY A 494 7.88 -18.76 5.58
CA GLY A 494 9.29 -18.50 5.24
C GLY A 494 9.49 -17.53 4.08
N CYS A 495 8.40 -16.97 3.52
CA CYS A 495 8.44 -16.05 2.38
C CYS A 495 8.82 -14.64 2.84
N LEU A 496 10.10 -14.49 3.21
CA LEU A 496 10.71 -13.26 3.72
C LEU A 496 11.83 -12.85 2.78
N VAL A 497 11.99 -11.55 2.53
CA VAL A 497 13.17 -11.04 1.81
C VAL A 497 14.35 -11.11 2.76
N ARG A 498 15.34 -11.96 2.45
CA ARG A 498 16.62 -11.96 3.15
C ARG A 498 17.46 -10.82 2.58
N PRO A 499 17.73 -9.74 3.33
CA PRO A 499 18.55 -8.68 2.82
C PRO A 499 19.98 -9.19 2.53
N THR A 500 20.60 -8.68 1.46
CA THR A 500 21.94 -9.08 1.04
C THR A 500 22.93 -8.79 2.15
N ASN A 501 23.84 -9.73 2.43
CA ASN A 501 24.85 -9.55 3.47
C ASN A 501 25.75 -8.36 3.13
N THR A 502 25.89 -7.43 4.07
CA THR A 502 26.82 -6.30 3.92
C THR A 502 28.06 -6.53 4.78
N PRO A 503 29.28 -6.31 4.28
CA PRO A 503 30.49 -6.45 5.08
C PRO A 503 30.47 -5.53 6.29
N GLY A 504 30.75 -6.07 7.48
CA GLY A 504 30.74 -5.30 8.71
C GLY A 504 30.45 -6.15 9.94
N ARG A 505 30.22 -5.49 11.07
CA ARG A 505 29.99 -6.12 12.36
C ARG A 505 29.02 -5.31 13.21
N ALA A 506 28.10 -6.01 13.85
CA ALA A 506 27.22 -5.49 14.88
C ALA A 506 27.46 -6.27 16.17
N LYS A 507 27.76 -5.58 17.26
CA LYS A 507 27.94 -6.20 18.58
C LYS A 507 27.25 -5.37 19.66
N GLY A 508 26.82 -5.99 20.74
CA GLY A 508 26.16 -5.30 21.85
C GLY A 508 25.50 -6.27 22.81
N GLY A 509 25.12 -5.76 23.98
CA GLY A 509 24.59 -6.61 25.04
C GLY A 509 25.65 -7.53 25.67
N GLY A 510 25.39 -8.04 26.88
CA GLY A 510 26.37 -8.73 27.74
C GLY A 510 27.21 -9.78 26.99
N GLN A 511 28.48 -9.44 26.76
CA GLN A 511 29.38 -10.14 25.82
C GLN A 511 29.91 -11.46 26.39
N ALA A 512 29.72 -11.69 27.70
CA ALA A 512 30.07 -12.91 28.40
C ALA A 512 28.85 -13.51 29.14
N PRO A 513 28.78 -14.85 29.29
CA PRO A 513 27.78 -15.48 30.14
C PRO A 513 27.83 -14.91 31.57
N GLY A 514 26.80 -14.15 31.95
CA GLY A 514 26.68 -13.53 33.28
C GLY A 514 26.85 -12.01 33.32
N GLU A 515 27.19 -11.34 32.22
CA GLU A 515 27.11 -9.88 32.14
C GLU A 515 25.69 -9.41 31.79
N PRO A 516 25.00 -8.65 32.65
CA PRO A 516 23.66 -8.18 32.35
C PRO A 516 23.71 -6.89 31.51
N ALA A 517 23.38 -6.99 30.23
CA ALA A 517 22.78 -5.87 29.51
C ALA A 517 21.27 -6.08 29.52
N GLU A 518 20.54 -5.14 30.12
CA GLU A 518 19.11 -5.27 30.36
C GLU A 518 18.33 -4.25 29.53
N LEU A 519 17.50 -4.76 28.63
CA LEU A 519 16.56 -4.01 27.83
C LEU A 519 15.28 -3.78 28.64
N SER A 520 14.80 -2.54 28.67
CA SER A 520 13.41 -2.28 29.08
C SER A 520 12.50 -2.62 27.90
N ILE A 521 11.62 -3.62 28.06
CA ILE A 521 10.73 -4.05 26.98
C ILE A 521 9.63 -3.01 26.83
N LEU A 522 9.64 -2.31 25.71
CA LEU A 522 8.66 -1.28 25.38
C LEU A 522 7.56 -1.82 24.45
N SER A 523 7.81 -2.93 23.75
CA SER A 523 6.87 -3.61 22.86
C SER A 523 6.95 -5.13 22.96
N GLY A 524 5.83 -5.82 22.70
CA GLY A 524 5.70 -7.28 22.81
C GLY A 524 4.86 -7.77 23.99
N PRO A 525 4.68 -9.09 24.16
CA PRO A 525 3.84 -9.70 25.20
C PRO A 525 4.21 -9.30 26.63
N SER A 526 5.45 -8.89 26.86
CA SER A 526 6.01 -8.49 28.15
C SER A 526 6.25 -7.00 28.28
N LYS A 527 5.43 -6.16 27.63
CA LYS A 527 5.57 -4.69 27.73
C LYS A 527 5.64 -4.22 29.19
N GLY A 528 6.63 -3.39 29.51
CA GLY A 528 6.95 -2.95 30.87
C GLY A 528 7.87 -3.91 31.64
N GLY A 529 8.17 -5.08 31.07
CA GLY A 529 9.12 -6.06 31.57
C GLY A 529 10.57 -5.75 31.19
N LYS A 530 11.45 -6.70 31.48
CA LYS A 530 12.90 -6.59 31.27
C LYS A 530 13.42 -7.84 30.56
N ALA A 531 14.29 -7.65 29.58
CA ALA A 531 14.97 -8.74 28.88
C ALA A 531 16.48 -8.58 28.97
N THR A 532 17.21 -9.70 28.96
CA THR A 532 18.66 -9.71 28.76
C THR A 532 18.99 -10.15 27.35
N PHE A 533 19.97 -9.51 26.72
CA PHE A 533 20.41 -9.86 25.37
C PHE A 533 21.93 -9.74 25.25
N GLY A 534 22.47 -10.43 24.24
CA GLY A 534 23.89 -10.34 23.87
C GLY A 534 24.08 -10.84 22.45
N PHE A 535 24.81 -10.09 21.64
CA PHE A 535 25.12 -10.45 20.27
C PHE A 535 26.49 -9.94 19.83
N ASP A 536 27.10 -10.69 18.92
CA ASP A 536 28.31 -10.33 18.22
C ASP A 536 28.28 -11.04 16.88
N VAL A 537 27.94 -10.30 15.83
CA VAL A 537 27.68 -10.84 14.50
C VAL A 537 28.49 -10.05 13.48
N ALA A 538 29.24 -10.76 12.66
CA ALA A 538 30.08 -10.19 11.63
C ALA A 538 29.90 -10.90 10.30
N TYR A 539 30.06 -10.14 9.22
CA TYR A 539 30.14 -10.66 7.87
C TYR A 539 31.35 -10.05 7.16
N VAL A 540 32.11 -10.90 6.48
CA VAL A 540 33.23 -10.50 5.62
C VAL A 540 32.92 -10.91 4.19
N THR A 541 33.18 -10.03 3.22
CA THR A 541 32.96 -10.29 1.80
C THR A 541 33.55 -11.63 1.38
N GLY A 542 32.75 -12.45 0.67
CA GLY A 542 33.17 -13.76 0.18
C GLY A 542 32.94 -14.91 1.17
N GLN A 543 32.49 -14.63 2.40
CA GLN A 543 31.96 -15.68 3.27
C GLN A 543 30.60 -16.18 2.77
N ALA A 544 30.35 -17.48 2.94
CA ALA A 544 29.09 -18.12 2.55
C ALA A 544 27.90 -17.66 3.40
N ALA A 545 28.15 -17.30 4.66
CA ALA A 545 27.17 -16.74 5.59
C ALA A 545 27.90 -15.91 6.66
N PRO A 546 27.20 -15.00 7.36
CA PRO A 546 27.74 -14.32 8.53
C PRO A 546 28.03 -15.30 9.67
N THR A 547 28.92 -14.89 10.56
CA THR A 547 29.29 -15.66 11.75
C THR A 547 29.03 -14.85 13.00
N GLY A 548 28.63 -15.51 14.07
CA GLY A 548 28.42 -14.81 15.33
C GLY A 548 27.51 -15.55 16.29
N THR A 549 27.19 -14.88 17.38
CA THR A 549 26.26 -15.34 18.40
C THR A 549 25.16 -14.32 18.61
N LEU A 550 23.97 -14.78 18.93
CA LEU A 550 22.88 -13.95 19.42
C LEU A 550 22.09 -14.72 20.48
N THR A 551 21.84 -14.04 21.60
CA THR A 551 21.04 -14.56 22.71
C THR A 551 20.04 -13.51 23.16
N PHE A 552 18.87 -13.97 23.56
CA PHE A 552 17.82 -13.11 24.11
C PHE A 552 17.03 -13.89 25.15
N HIS A 553 16.69 -13.25 26.26
CA HIS A 553 15.88 -13.84 27.32
C HIS A 553 14.95 -12.80 27.91
N ASP A 554 13.66 -12.94 27.61
CA ASP A 554 12.59 -12.19 28.25
C ASP A 554 12.17 -12.91 29.54
N LYS A 555 12.49 -12.29 30.67
CA LYS A 555 12.25 -12.87 31.99
C LYS A 555 10.77 -13.00 32.33
N ALA A 556 9.93 -12.11 31.82
CA ALA A 556 8.51 -12.09 32.14
C ALA A 556 7.72 -13.12 31.33
N ALA A 557 8.04 -13.29 30.05
CA ALA A 557 7.48 -14.36 29.22
C ALA A 557 8.16 -15.73 29.46
N GLY A 558 9.31 -15.75 30.13
CA GLY A 558 10.14 -16.97 30.25
C GLY A 558 10.73 -17.40 28.90
N ARG A 559 10.85 -16.46 27.95
CA ARG A 559 11.17 -16.75 26.55
C ARG A 559 12.66 -16.68 26.32
N LYS A 560 13.30 -17.80 26.00
CA LYS A 560 14.74 -17.92 25.82
C LYS A 560 15.09 -18.26 24.37
N VAL A 561 15.96 -17.46 23.78
CA VAL A 561 16.41 -17.57 22.39
C VAL A 561 17.93 -17.73 22.38
N GLU A 562 18.39 -18.79 21.72
CA GLU A 562 19.81 -19.03 21.47
C GLU A 562 20.02 -19.30 19.98
N ALA A 563 20.72 -18.40 19.29
CA ALA A 563 21.00 -18.56 17.87
C ALA A 563 21.90 -19.78 17.63
N THR A 564 21.46 -20.64 16.71
CA THR A 564 22.16 -21.82 16.22
C THR A 564 22.86 -21.57 14.89
N ALA A 565 22.36 -20.60 14.11
CA ALA A 565 22.96 -20.15 12.87
C ALA A 565 22.61 -18.68 12.63
N ILE A 566 23.55 -17.93 12.06
CA ILE A 566 23.28 -16.61 11.49
C ILE A 566 23.15 -16.79 9.98
N ASP A 567 22.00 -16.41 9.46
CA ASP A 567 21.63 -16.55 8.06
C ASP A 567 21.95 -15.26 7.28
N SER A 568 21.75 -14.08 7.87
CA SER A 568 22.14 -12.81 7.25
C SER A 568 22.55 -11.72 8.25
N LEU A 569 23.36 -10.77 7.78
CA LEU A 569 23.75 -9.53 8.44
C LEU A 569 23.75 -8.40 7.40
N THR A 570 22.87 -7.42 7.58
CA THR A 570 22.78 -6.23 6.73
C THR A 570 22.94 -5.00 7.60
N ILE A 571 23.80 -4.08 7.17
CA ILE A 571 24.18 -2.87 7.88
C ILE A 571 23.96 -1.68 6.96
N ALA A 572 23.18 -0.72 7.45
CA ALA A 572 22.87 0.54 6.78
C ALA A 572 23.04 1.68 7.78
N GLY A 573 24.09 2.50 7.61
CA GLY A 573 24.44 3.54 8.57
C GLY A 573 24.68 2.97 9.97
N ALA A 574 23.90 3.43 10.95
CA ALA A 574 24.01 3.01 12.35
C ALA A 574 23.15 1.78 12.72
N LYS A 575 22.50 1.15 11.74
CA LYS A 575 21.58 0.02 11.94
C LYS A 575 22.16 -1.28 11.44
N ALA A 576 21.84 -2.37 12.14
CA ALA A 576 22.10 -3.72 11.67
C ALA A 576 20.88 -4.62 11.82
N SER A 577 20.56 -5.35 10.76
CA SER A 577 19.53 -6.38 10.70
C SER A 577 20.20 -7.75 10.62
N ILE A 578 19.84 -8.65 11.53
CA ILE A 578 20.41 -9.99 11.69
C ILE A 578 19.28 -11.01 11.52
N THR A 579 19.43 -11.96 10.62
CA THR A 579 18.51 -13.12 10.54
C THR A 579 19.24 -14.40 10.87
N GLY A 580 18.49 -15.42 11.30
CA GLY A 580 19.09 -16.71 11.62
C GLY A 580 18.08 -17.75 12.05
N ARG A 581 18.60 -18.84 12.61
CA ARG A 581 17.82 -19.91 13.26
C ARG A 581 18.26 -20.04 14.70
N ALA A 582 17.31 -20.27 15.59
CA ALA A 582 17.55 -20.40 17.02
C ALA A 582 16.89 -21.65 17.59
N THR A 583 17.42 -22.06 18.75
CA THR A 583 16.68 -22.86 19.70
C THR A 583 15.89 -21.91 20.58
N VAL A 584 14.57 -22.08 20.61
CA VAL A 584 13.68 -21.23 21.39
C VAL A 584 12.89 -22.08 22.38
N ASP A 585 13.08 -21.82 23.67
CA ASP A 585 12.53 -22.64 24.76
C ASP A 585 12.78 -24.15 24.57
N GLY A 586 13.93 -24.51 24.01
CA GLY A 586 14.32 -25.89 23.70
C GLY A 586 13.81 -26.42 22.35
N VAL A 587 12.99 -25.68 21.61
CA VAL A 587 12.53 -26.05 20.26
C VAL A 587 13.55 -25.57 19.22
N PRO A 588 14.23 -26.47 18.50
CA PRO A 588 15.24 -26.09 17.51
C PRO A 588 14.62 -25.63 16.19
N GLY A 589 15.36 -24.83 15.43
CA GLY A 589 15.06 -24.51 14.04
C GLY A 589 14.06 -23.37 13.84
N ILE A 590 13.68 -22.66 14.90
CA ILE A 590 12.82 -21.47 14.81
C ILE A 590 13.63 -20.34 14.17
N SER A 591 13.13 -19.78 13.07
CA SER A 591 13.77 -18.62 12.44
C SER A 591 13.68 -17.40 13.36
N PHE A 592 14.66 -16.51 13.31
CA PHE A 592 14.57 -15.21 13.98
C PHE A 592 15.02 -14.08 13.06
N PHE A 593 14.51 -12.89 13.36
CA PHE A 593 15.01 -11.61 12.89
C PHE A 593 15.33 -10.76 14.12
N ALA A 594 16.49 -10.10 14.13
CA ALA A 594 16.85 -9.13 15.14
C ALA A 594 17.33 -7.84 14.48
N GLU A 595 16.97 -6.70 15.04
CA GLU A 595 17.39 -5.37 14.59
C GLU A 595 17.98 -4.60 15.75
N VAL A 596 19.10 -3.95 15.46
CA VAL A 596 19.86 -3.17 16.42
C VAL A 596 20.23 -1.83 15.81
N GLU A 597 20.18 -0.79 16.62
CA GLU A 597 20.53 0.56 16.20
C GLU A 597 21.44 1.18 17.25
N ASP A 598 22.61 1.63 16.79
CA ASP A 598 23.55 2.45 17.54
C ASP A 598 23.07 3.90 17.48
N VAL A 599 22.30 4.34 18.49
CA VAL A 599 21.81 5.73 18.59
C VAL A 599 22.83 6.61 19.33
N GLY A 600 23.91 6.00 19.82
CA GLY A 600 25.04 6.65 20.48
C GLY A 600 25.11 6.35 21.98
N LYS A 601 25.99 7.08 22.68
CA LYS A 601 26.38 6.74 24.07
C LYS A 601 25.25 6.81 25.10
N GLU A 602 24.15 7.50 24.80
CA GLU A 602 23.06 7.72 25.75
C GLU A 602 21.98 6.63 25.68
N ALA A 603 21.71 6.10 24.49
CA ALA A 603 20.69 5.08 24.27
C ALA A 603 20.99 4.29 23.00
N ASP A 604 20.53 3.04 22.96
CA ASP A 604 20.47 2.20 21.76
C ASP A 604 19.11 1.51 21.65
N ALA A 605 18.80 0.95 20.49
CA ALA A 605 17.60 0.15 20.29
C ALA A 605 17.95 -1.32 19.98
N PHE A 606 17.17 -2.23 20.56
CA PHE A 606 17.21 -3.66 20.25
C PHE A 606 15.80 -4.19 20.03
N ARG A 607 15.65 -5.06 19.03
CA ARG A 607 14.41 -5.72 18.71
C ARG A 607 14.65 -7.13 18.18
N ILE A 608 13.77 -8.07 18.51
CA ILE A 608 13.81 -9.45 18.03
C ILE A 608 12.41 -9.96 17.73
N VAL A 609 12.30 -10.76 16.68
CA VAL A 609 11.08 -11.47 16.28
C VAL A 609 11.41 -12.90 15.85
N LEU A 610 10.52 -13.83 16.20
CA LEU A 610 10.69 -15.27 16.02
C LEU A 610 9.64 -15.81 15.05
N GLY A 611 9.98 -16.86 14.31
CA GLY A 611 9.13 -17.48 13.29
C GLY A 611 7.87 -18.16 13.83
N ASP A 612 7.73 -18.25 15.14
CA ASP A 612 6.51 -18.70 15.82
C ASP A 612 5.63 -17.54 16.34
N GLY A 613 5.94 -16.31 15.95
CA GLY A 613 5.11 -15.13 16.19
C GLY A 613 5.44 -14.35 17.46
N TYR A 614 6.44 -14.76 18.25
CA TYR A 614 6.92 -13.96 19.38
C TYR A 614 7.74 -12.76 18.89
N ALA A 615 7.48 -11.57 19.45
CA ALA A 615 8.22 -10.35 19.18
C ALA A 615 8.47 -9.55 20.46
N ALA A 616 9.64 -8.94 20.59
CA ALA A 616 9.97 -8.02 21.67
C ALA A 616 10.93 -6.91 21.20
N GLY A 617 10.77 -5.70 21.73
CA GLY A 617 11.64 -4.58 21.42
C GLY A 617 11.70 -3.54 22.55
N GLY A 618 12.76 -2.75 22.56
CA GLY A 618 12.95 -1.76 23.61
C GLY A 618 14.15 -0.85 23.41
N ILE A 619 14.36 0.03 24.40
CA ILE A 619 15.51 0.93 24.47
C ILE A 619 16.46 0.43 25.55
N LEU A 620 17.75 0.44 25.23
CA LEU A 620 18.83 0.27 26.18
C LEU A 620 19.27 1.66 26.67
N LEU A 621 19.16 1.91 27.98
CA LEU A 621 19.71 3.13 28.59
C LEU A 621 21.21 2.92 28.85
N LYS A 622 22.05 3.91 28.48
CA LYS A 622 23.52 3.83 28.47
C LYS A 622 24.03 2.87 27.40
N GLY A 623 23.88 3.29 26.15
CA GLY A 623 24.17 2.49 24.96
C GLY A 623 25.52 1.76 24.98
N ASN A 624 25.51 0.50 24.52
CA ASN A 624 26.68 -0.35 24.33
C ASN A 624 26.61 -1.19 23.04
N ILE A 625 25.68 -0.86 22.15
CA ILE A 625 25.61 -1.41 20.80
C ILE A 625 26.61 -0.63 19.94
N GLU A 626 27.39 -1.36 19.15
CA GLU A 626 28.29 -0.79 18.15
C GLU A 626 27.96 -1.44 16.81
N VAL A 627 27.66 -0.60 15.81
CA VAL A 627 27.43 -1.02 14.42
C VAL A 627 28.53 -0.42 13.55
N THR A 628 29.23 -1.26 12.79
CA THR A 628 30.37 -0.85 11.96
C THR A 628 30.35 -1.53 10.60
N GLY A 629 30.72 -0.81 9.53
CA GLY A 629 30.69 -1.31 8.16
C GLY A 629 29.37 -0.97 7.45
N GLY A 630 28.91 -1.85 6.56
CA GLY A 630 27.77 -1.62 5.69
C GLY A 630 28.15 -1.20 4.28
N LEU A 631 27.14 -1.07 3.42
CA LEU A 631 27.32 -0.36 2.16
C LEU A 631 27.59 1.11 2.53
N VAL A 632 28.78 1.61 2.19
CA VAL A 632 29.04 3.04 2.24
C VAL A 632 27.98 3.68 1.35
N ALA A 633 27.11 4.50 1.94
CA ALA A 633 26.12 5.26 1.18
C ALA A 633 26.86 5.95 0.02
N PRO A 634 26.41 5.77 -1.24
CA PRO A 634 26.67 6.76 -2.27
C PRO A 634 26.11 8.12 -1.85
#